data_AF-A0A318E0P8-F1
#
_entry.id   AF-A0A318E0P8-F1
#
_cell.length_a   1.000
_cell.length_b   1.000
_cell.length_c   1.000
_cell.angle_alpha   90.00
_cell.angle_beta   90.00
_cell.angle_gamma   90.00
#
_symmetry.space_group_name_H-M   'P 1'
#
loop_
_entity.id
_entity.type
_entity.pdbx_description
1 polymer ?
#
loop_
_entity_poly.entity_id
_entity_poly.type
_entity_poly.pdbx_seq_one_letter_code
_entity_poly.pdbx_strand_id
1 'polypeptide(L)'
;MAAPALARPRSRLIEQVATRPWLALAAMALASVLAVLALFDLQDGGLRLRVDPSLDTLVVPGIEAERTRAEVQRRFGAREQVVVVVRADDVFAPPVLDRIHALSQRLFALPGVARVQSLTRVAIPLVGDGQLEAASIGAESGADPQRLARLRDAALDNPLLRDQLVAADARATAIVVELAPGSDAERAAQGLPAAIVREADAIAGPGLSVHVTGAPVLRAATGDAVLSQLSWVVPAIVSVVMLFLAGAFRNLRGVLVPLATICLALLFTLAGFVAIGRPLNLVTSLVPPLVVTMSLAYCAHVLSEFEALLRSHPADTRSERTRRLLGQMAPPVALTAVATAIGVAALGISALPAVREFALLSVLGVLAAAALALLFVPAVLAYVPQGAPAARARDGEPDWFERLAARIGAFDIRRRRAILAVAALALTGSVIAASQVRIGDQFVGVFEPDARVRIDYEAANAALGGVTPLTILIDGFGPGVLTHPEHMQALARLQAWLRTQPEIGAVSGAVDHLQLLARTLGGDPEGRIPDERDRIEQLLFFGDSAALRQVLNLERSATLIHARVGVDRTEEVAALLDRLRVQLAALPEPLQAQLTGDAVLVTESVRIVTADQLQSIALALALIYACLALQFASWRVGLLATLPTLLQTAIYFGALGLGGVTLNATTSLVECLVLGLAIDDTIHYLARFNSAARQRVSESKGAVAALGAVMRPVTLTKAILGLGFIVLITGDLHNQVVFGWLAAGTLFVAWLVDLFVTPAFMSGVRIVTLWDSLRVDLGEDVQRTIPLLSGLKPREARIFALMANLQTVPAGTRLITEGESCGDGTRGDPAGDIYVVVDGRLEIFIERQGRKNVLMVQGRGAVIGEVGYFGQKRLANVDTLTETRLLRFDDADQERICRQYPRIAARVFLNLNRLQAERRATQSHLVG
;
A
#
# COMPACT_ATOMS: atom_id res chain seq x y z
N MET A 1 -22.30 50.08 -11.24
CA MET A 1 -21.27 49.67 -12.22
C MET A 1 -21.01 48.19 -12.02
N ALA A 2 -21.50 47.37 -12.96
CA ALA A 2 -21.45 45.91 -12.87
C ALA A 2 -20.04 45.40 -13.20
N ALA A 3 -19.48 44.58 -12.33
CA ALA A 3 -18.20 43.90 -12.53
C ALA A 3 -18.34 42.85 -13.66
N PRO A 4 -17.30 42.65 -14.51
CA PRO A 4 -17.39 41.75 -15.65
C PRO A 4 -17.44 40.28 -15.20
N ALA A 5 -18.33 39.54 -15.84
CA ALA A 5 -18.65 38.15 -15.54
C ALA A 5 -17.49 37.21 -15.95
N LEU A 6 -16.62 36.87 -15.01
CA LEU A 6 -15.63 35.81 -15.16
C LEU A 6 -16.32 34.43 -15.20
N ALA A 7 -16.12 33.74 -16.33
CA ALA A 7 -16.45 32.37 -16.69
C ALA A 7 -16.92 31.45 -15.54
N ARG A 8 -18.18 30.99 -15.64
CA ARG A 8 -18.83 30.07 -14.69
C ARG A 8 -18.48 28.61 -15.02
N PRO A 9 -17.81 27.84 -14.14
CA PRO A 9 -17.84 26.38 -14.24
C PRO A 9 -19.24 25.91 -13.78
N ARG A 10 -20.08 25.44 -14.71
CA ARG A 10 -21.44 24.91 -14.45
C ARG A 10 -21.43 23.53 -13.76
N SER A 11 -20.66 23.31 -12.70
CA SER A 11 -20.92 22.15 -11.83
C SER A 11 -21.92 22.56 -10.76
N ARG A 12 -23.16 22.05 -10.84
CA ARG A 12 -24.24 22.34 -9.87
C ARG A 12 -23.79 22.13 -8.42
N LEU A 13 -22.91 21.16 -8.18
CA LEU A 13 -22.36 20.83 -6.86
C LEU A 13 -21.53 21.98 -6.26
N ILE A 14 -20.59 22.58 -7.02
CA ILE A 14 -19.78 23.71 -6.54
C ILE A 14 -20.67 24.90 -6.20
N GLU A 15 -21.65 25.19 -7.05
CA GLU A 15 -22.59 26.29 -6.82
C GLU A 15 -23.44 26.06 -5.57
N GLN A 16 -23.90 24.83 -5.33
CA GLN A 16 -24.65 24.45 -4.14
C GLN A 16 -23.81 24.58 -2.86
N VAL A 17 -22.57 24.11 -2.86
CA VAL A 17 -21.68 24.24 -1.69
C VAL A 17 -21.32 25.70 -1.41
N ALA A 18 -21.08 26.51 -2.46
CA ALA A 18 -20.76 27.93 -2.31
C ALA A 18 -21.95 28.76 -1.79
N THR A 19 -23.16 28.50 -2.28
CA THR A 19 -24.36 29.28 -1.92
C THR A 19 -25.07 28.77 -0.67
N ARG A 20 -25.06 27.45 -0.43
CA ARG A 20 -25.74 26.78 0.69
C ARG A 20 -24.83 25.79 1.41
N PRO A 21 -23.73 26.26 2.03
CA PRO A 21 -22.76 25.40 2.70
C PRO A 21 -23.36 24.58 3.85
N TRP A 22 -24.44 25.05 4.49
CA TRP A 22 -25.15 24.29 5.53
C TRP A 22 -25.74 22.97 5.03
N LEU A 23 -26.13 22.85 3.75
CA LEU A 23 -26.64 21.58 3.20
C LEU A 23 -25.55 20.52 3.18
N ALA A 24 -24.33 20.89 2.83
CA ALA A 24 -23.18 19.99 2.85
C ALA A 24 -22.87 19.54 4.29
N LEU A 25 -22.92 20.47 5.25
CA LEU A 25 -22.72 20.15 6.68
C LEU A 25 -23.83 19.24 7.23
N ALA A 26 -25.09 19.50 6.89
CA ALA A 26 -26.23 18.69 7.32
C ALA A 26 -26.16 17.27 6.73
N ALA A 27 -25.82 17.14 5.45
CA ALA A 27 -25.59 15.85 4.80
C ALA A 27 -24.44 15.08 5.48
N MET A 28 -23.34 15.76 5.80
CA MET A 28 -22.20 15.15 6.48
C MET A 28 -22.53 14.74 7.92
N ALA A 29 -23.31 15.55 8.65
CA ALA A 29 -23.78 15.22 9.98
C ALA A 29 -24.70 13.99 9.96
N LEU A 30 -25.63 13.90 9.01
CA LEU A 30 -26.48 12.73 8.82
C LEU A 30 -25.65 11.47 8.51
N ALA A 31 -24.69 11.58 7.57
CA ALA A 31 -23.78 10.49 7.26
C ALA A 31 -22.95 10.06 8.48
N SER A 32 -22.53 11.00 9.33
CA SER A 32 -21.81 10.73 10.59
C SER A 32 -22.66 9.97 11.58
N VAL A 33 -23.93 10.35 11.75
CA VAL A 33 -24.88 9.62 12.59
C VAL A 33 -25.07 8.20 12.07
N LEU A 34 -25.30 8.02 10.76
CA LEU A 34 -25.44 6.68 10.16
C LEU A 34 -24.18 5.83 10.32
N ALA A 35 -22.99 6.45 10.18
CA ALA A 35 -21.71 5.76 10.37
C ALA A 35 -21.49 5.32 11.83
N VAL A 36 -21.84 6.17 12.81
CA VAL A 36 -21.81 5.80 14.24
C VAL A 36 -22.78 4.64 14.51
N LEU A 37 -23.99 4.69 13.97
CA LEU A 37 -24.98 3.62 14.11
C LEU A 37 -24.55 2.30 13.44
N ALA A 38 -23.73 2.37 12.39
CA ALA A 38 -23.16 1.18 11.77
C ALA A 38 -22.00 0.60 12.60
N LEU A 39 -21.18 1.45 13.21
CA LEU A 39 -19.98 1.07 13.95
C LEU A 39 -20.27 0.58 15.38
N PHE A 40 -21.28 1.13 16.04
CA PHE A 40 -21.66 0.79 17.42
C PHE A 40 -22.93 -0.04 17.47
N ASP A 41 -22.96 -1.06 18.33
CA ASP A 41 -24.22 -1.73 18.64
C ASP A 41 -25.05 -0.90 19.62
N LEU A 42 -26.29 -0.61 19.25
CA LEU A 42 -27.22 0.16 20.09
C LEU A 42 -27.69 -0.62 21.32
N GLN A 43 -27.59 -1.95 21.32
CA GLN A 43 -28.05 -2.78 22.43
C GLN A 43 -26.99 -2.89 23.53
N ASP A 44 -25.76 -3.21 23.16
CA ASP A 44 -24.68 -3.50 24.11
C ASP A 44 -23.66 -2.34 24.25
N GLY A 45 -23.76 -1.30 23.41
CA GLY A 45 -22.79 -0.20 23.36
C GLY A 45 -21.41 -0.60 22.84
N GLY A 46 -21.21 -1.86 22.45
CA GLY A 46 -19.95 -2.40 21.95
C GLY A 46 -19.60 -1.96 20.53
N LEU A 47 -18.30 -1.95 20.20
CA LEU A 47 -17.82 -1.76 18.84
C LEU A 47 -18.17 -3.00 18.01
N ARG A 48 -18.83 -2.83 16.85
CA ARG A 48 -19.07 -3.91 15.88
C ARG A 48 -17.85 -4.28 15.06
N LEU A 49 -16.76 -3.52 15.21
CA LEU A 49 -15.47 -3.78 14.57
C LEU A 49 -14.86 -5.05 15.15
N ARG A 50 -14.79 -6.10 14.34
CA ARG A 50 -14.14 -7.36 14.72
C ARG A 50 -12.66 -7.30 14.30
N VAL A 51 -11.79 -7.88 15.11
CA VAL A 51 -10.40 -8.14 14.74
C VAL A 51 -10.26 -9.65 14.52
N ASP A 52 -9.75 -10.02 13.36
CA ASP A 52 -9.32 -11.37 13.02
C ASP A 52 -7.82 -11.48 13.29
N PRO A 53 -7.43 -12.15 14.39
CA PRO A 53 -6.04 -12.31 14.76
C PRO A 53 -5.37 -13.47 14.00
N SER A 54 -6.08 -14.15 13.11
CA SER A 54 -5.57 -15.33 12.43
C SER A 54 -4.55 -14.97 11.35
N LEU A 55 -3.45 -15.72 11.34
CA LEU A 55 -2.50 -15.74 10.21
C LEU A 55 -3.11 -16.43 8.98
N ASP A 56 -4.29 -17.06 9.09
CA ASP A 56 -5.01 -17.67 7.97
C ASP A 56 -5.43 -16.62 6.91
N THR A 57 -5.58 -15.36 7.30
CA THR A 57 -5.80 -14.25 6.34
C THR A 57 -4.58 -13.97 5.44
N LEU A 58 -3.40 -14.47 5.83
CA LEU A 58 -2.16 -14.45 5.06
C LEU A 58 -1.96 -15.75 4.25
N VAL A 59 -2.90 -16.69 4.33
CA VAL A 59 -2.92 -17.91 3.52
C VAL A 59 -3.80 -17.70 2.29
N VAL A 60 -3.33 -18.15 1.13
CA VAL A 60 -4.11 -18.08 -0.11
C VAL A 60 -5.25 -19.10 -0.04
N PRO A 61 -6.51 -18.69 -0.20
CA PRO A 61 -7.64 -19.61 -0.08
C PRO A 61 -7.69 -20.58 -1.26
N GLY A 62 -8.10 -21.81 -0.98
CA GLY A 62 -8.38 -22.83 -1.98
C GLY A 62 -7.16 -23.61 -2.47
N ILE A 63 -5.98 -23.40 -1.86
CA ILE A 63 -4.78 -24.22 -2.07
C ILE A 63 -5.02 -25.65 -1.59
N GLU A 64 -4.32 -26.62 -2.22
CA GLU A 64 -4.47 -28.04 -1.91
C GLU A 64 -4.20 -28.31 -0.43
N ALA A 65 -3.13 -27.75 0.12
CA ALA A 65 -2.76 -27.90 1.53
C ALA A 65 -3.86 -27.47 2.52
N GLU A 66 -4.70 -26.48 2.17
CA GLU A 66 -5.82 -26.05 3.01
C GLU A 66 -6.96 -27.09 2.98
N ARG A 67 -7.25 -27.65 1.81
CA ARG A 67 -8.24 -28.73 1.66
C ARG A 67 -7.79 -29.99 2.38
N THR A 68 -6.51 -30.34 2.26
CA THR A 68 -5.89 -31.44 2.99
C THR A 68 -5.96 -31.20 4.50
N ARG A 69 -5.74 -29.97 5.00
CA ARG A 69 -5.93 -29.64 6.43
C ARG A 69 -7.34 -29.95 6.89
N ALA A 70 -8.35 -29.51 6.14
CA ALA A 70 -9.76 -29.77 6.45
C ALA A 70 -10.12 -31.26 6.37
N GLU A 71 -9.50 -32.02 5.46
CA GLU A 71 -9.67 -33.47 5.38
C GLU A 71 -9.04 -34.20 6.57
N VAL A 72 -7.80 -33.87 6.93
CA VAL A 72 -7.12 -34.39 8.12
C VAL A 72 -7.97 -34.13 9.36
N GLN A 73 -8.53 -32.92 9.48
CA GLN A 73 -9.40 -32.56 10.58
C GLN A 73 -10.67 -33.42 10.65
N ARG A 74 -11.31 -33.71 9.51
CA ARG A 74 -12.51 -34.56 9.45
C ARG A 74 -12.22 -36.04 9.75
N ARG A 75 -11.10 -36.58 9.26
CA ARG A 75 -10.79 -38.02 9.34
C ARG A 75 -10.10 -38.44 10.64
N PHE A 76 -9.23 -37.59 11.18
CA PHE A 76 -8.41 -37.91 12.35
C PHE A 76 -8.77 -37.09 13.59
N GLY A 77 -9.68 -36.11 13.46
CA GLY A 77 -10.09 -35.24 14.55
C GLY A 77 -8.98 -34.26 14.95
N ALA A 78 -8.68 -33.28 14.08
CA ALA A 78 -7.62 -32.33 14.36
C ALA A 78 -7.98 -31.43 15.56
N ARG A 79 -7.10 -31.44 16.55
CA ARG A 79 -7.13 -30.54 17.71
C ARG A 79 -5.93 -29.63 17.62
N GLU A 80 -6.17 -28.33 17.75
CA GLU A 80 -5.09 -27.36 17.85
C GLU A 80 -4.30 -27.60 19.14
N GLN A 81 -3.00 -27.40 19.07
CA GLN A 81 -2.08 -27.73 20.14
C GLN A 81 -1.29 -26.50 20.57
N VAL A 82 -1.10 -26.37 21.88
CA VAL A 82 -0.15 -25.47 22.49
C VAL A 82 0.97 -26.32 23.06
N VAL A 83 2.21 -25.96 22.77
CA VAL A 83 3.40 -26.68 23.24
C VAL A 83 4.07 -25.83 24.32
N VAL A 84 4.15 -26.37 25.52
CA VAL A 84 4.90 -25.76 26.63
C VAL A 84 6.22 -26.52 26.76
N VAL A 85 7.34 -25.85 26.47
CA VAL A 85 8.68 -26.41 26.58
C VAL A 85 9.28 -26.05 27.91
N VAL A 86 9.67 -27.06 28.68
CA VAL A 86 10.37 -26.93 29.96
C VAL A 86 11.83 -27.31 29.75
N ARG A 87 12.75 -26.41 30.13
CA ARG A 87 14.19 -26.63 30.03
C ARG A 87 14.83 -26.61 31.41
N ALA A 88 15.70 -27.60 31.66
CA ALA A 88 16.46 -27.78 32.89
C ALA A 88 17.81 -28.45 32.58
N ASP A 89 18.72 -28.53 33.54
CA ASP A 89 19.97 -29.29 33.36
C ASP A 89 19.72 -30.80 33.17
N ASP A 90 18.69 -31.32 33.84
CA ASP A 90 18.14 -32.67 33.66
C ASP A 90 16.63 -32.65 33.95
N VAL A 91 15.81 -32.97 32.95
CA VAL A 91 14.34 -32.99 33.09
C VAL A 91 13.83 -34.20 33.87
N PHE A 92 14.66 -35.23 34.04
CA PHE A 92 14.34 -36.41 34.85
C PHE A 92 14.68 -36.22 36.34
N ALA A 93 15.28 -35.09 36.72
CA ALA A 93 15.51 -34.81 38.13
C ALA A 93 14.18 -34.78 38.90
N PRO A 94 14.04 -35.49 40.05
CA PRO A 94 12.80 -35.53 40.82
C PRO A 94 12.12 -34.17 41.08
N PRO A 95 12.82 -33.10 41.50
CA PRO A 95 12.17 -31.80 41.72
C PRO A 95 11.67 -31.14 40.43
N VAL A 96 12.24 -31.49 39.27
CA VAL A 96 11.78 -31.01 37.96
C VAL A 96 10.54 -31.79 37.52
N LEU A 97 10.55 -33.11 37.70
CA LEU A 97 9.40 -33.98 37.41
C LEU A 97 8.17 -33.61 38.22
N ASP A 98 8.31 -33.30 39.51
CA ASP A 98 7.19 -32.86 40.35
C ASP A 98 6.56 -31.56 39.83
N ARG A 99 7.39 -30.61 39.38
CA ARG A 99 6.93 -29.35 38.78
C ARG A 99 6.23 -29.58 37.45
N ILE A 100 6.77 -30.44 36.59
CA ILE A 100 6.15 -30.83 35.31
C ILE A 100 4.81 -31.51 35.56
N HIS A 101 4.73 -32.41 36.55
CA HIS A 101 3.49 -33.11 36.92
C HIS A 101 2.43 -32.13 37.42
N ALA A 102 2.79 -31.26 38.37
CA ALA A 102 1.91 -30.24 38.90
C ALA A 102 1.40 -29.29 37.79
N LEU A 103 2.29 -28.82 36.91
CA LEU A 103 1.90 -28.00 35.75
C LEU A 103 0.93 -28.76 34.83
N SER A 104 1.22 -30.02 34.52
CA SER A 104 0.37 -30.84 33.65
C SER A 104 -1.05 -31.00 34.22
N GLN A 105 -1.18 -31.15 35.54
CA GLN A 105 -2.49 -31.20 36.22
C GLN A 105 -3.23 -29.87 36.14
N ARG A 106 -2.54 -28.75 36.41
CA ARG A 106 -3.15 -27.40 36.35
C ARG A 106 -3.62 -27.05 34.94
N LEU A 107 -2.80 -27.36 33.92
CA LEU A 107 -3.16 -27.17 32.51
C LEU A 107 -4.38 -28.03 32.11
N PHE A 108 -4.44 -29.28 32.56
CA PHE A 108 -5.58 -30.17 32.27
C PHE A 108 -6.88 -29.69 32.93
N ALA A 109 -6.79 -29.01 34.08
CA ALA A 109 -7.95 -28.47 34.79
C ALA A 109 -8.52 -27.19 34.13
N LEU A 110 -7.84 -26.58 33.17
CA LEU A 110 -8.32 -25.37 32.50
C LEU A 110 -9.54 -25.66 31.61
N PRO A 111 -10.60 -24.84 31.69
CA PRO A 111 -11.75 -24.98 30.81
C PRO A 111 -11.32 -24.73 29.35
N GLY A 112 -11.70 -25.63 28.44
CA GLY A 112 -11.32 -25.56 27.03
C GLY A 112 -10.06 -26.38 26.66
N VAL A 113 -9.40 -27.00 27.64
CA VAL A 113 -8.35 -28.00 27.39
C VAL A 113 -8.99 -29.39 27.27
N ALA A 114 -8.73 -30.09 26.17
CA ALA A 114 -9.25 -31.42 25.92
C ALA A 114 -8.30 -32.52 26.44
N ARG A 115 -6.99 -32.31 26.32
CA ARG A 115 -5.97 -33.29 26.74
C ARG A 115 -4.63 -32.61 27.01
N VAL A 116 -3.86 -33.19 27.92
CA VAL A 116 -2.48 -32.79 28.19
C VAL A 116 -1.59 -34.03 28.13
N GLN A 117 -0.58 -33.99 27.26
CA GLN A 117 0.47 -35.00 27.16
C GLN A 117 1.78 -34.42 27.71
N SER A 118 2.44 -35.16 28.58
CA SER A 118 3.74 -34.78 29.16
C SER A 118 4.51 -36.03 29.59
N LEU A 119 5.81 -35.86 29.85
CA LEU A 119 6.69 -36.92 30.34
C LEU A 119 6.14 -37.64 31.58
N THR A 120 5.36 -36.94 32.41
CA THR A 120 4.82 -37.49 33.67
C THR A 120 3.43 -38.12 33.53
N ARG A 121 2.79 -37.97 32.36
CA ARG A 121 1.44 -38.49 32.09
C ARG A 121 1.41 -39.54 30.98
N VAL A 122 2.51 -39.70 30.24
CA VAL A 122 2.63 -40.73 29.21
C VAL A 122 2.98 -42.08 29.83
N ALA A 123 2.38 -43.14 29.30
CA ALA A 123 2.72 -44.51 29.66
C ALA A 123 3.99 -44.92 28.92
N ILE A 124 5.00 -45.34 29.66
CA ILE A 124 6.27 -45.87 29.17
C ILE A 124 6.23 -47.39 29.36
N PRO A 125 6.27 -48.18 28.28
CA PRO A 125 6.34 -49.62 28.40
C PRO A 125 7.72 -50.02 28.93
N LEU A 126 7.73 -50.69 30.10
CA LEU A 126 8.91 -51.33 30.67
C LEU A 126 8.77 -52.85 30.53
N VAL A 127 9.86 -53.51 30.13
CA VAL A 127 9.95 -54.97 30.12
C VAL A 127 10.74 -55.40 31.36
N GLY A 128 10.07 -56.02 32.33
CA GLY A 128 10.67 -56.52 33.56
C GLY A 128 10.17 -57.93 33.90
N ASP A 129 11.06 -58.85 34.27
CA ASP A 129 10.75 -60.24 34.68
C ASP A 129 9.75 -61.00 33.76
N GLY A 130 9.83 -60.76 32.44
CA GLY A 130 8.96 -61.41 31.45
C GLY A 130 7.53 -60.86 31.39
N GLN A 131 7.23 -59.74 32.06
CA GLN A 131 5.95 -59.03 31.99
C GLN A 131 6.15 -57.60 31.44
N LEU A 132 5.14 -57.12 30.71
CA LEU A 132 5.05 -55.71 30.29
C LEU A 132 4.31 -54.89 31.34
N GLU A 133 5.01 -53.92 31.91
CA GLU A 133 4.41 -52.93 32.80
C GLU A 133 4.29 -51.59 32.06
N ALA A 134 3.08 -51.03 32.01
CA ALA A 134 2.86 -49.66 31.55
C ALA A 134 3.12 -48.70 32.72
N ALA A 135 4.37 -48.28 32.90
CA ALA A 135 4.76 -47.39 33.98
C ALA A 135 4.63 -45.91 33.57
N SER A 136 4.39 -45.02 34.53
CA SER A 136 4.47 -43.57 34.31
C SER A 136 5.57 -42.97 35.19
N ILE A 137 6.14 -41.84 34.74
CA ILE A 137 7.08 -41.07 35.55
C ILE A 137 6.26 -40.17 36.48
N GLY A 138 5.84 -40.71 37.63
CA GLY A 138 5.09 -39.98 38.65
C GLY A 138 5.98 -39.50 39.81
N ALA A 139 5.37 -38.82 40.79
CA ALA A 139 6.06 -38.39 42.02
C ALA A 139 6.68 -39.58 42.79
N GLU A 140 6.07 -40.77 42.71
CA GLU A 140 6.59 -41.99 43.33
C GLU A 140 7.86 -42.54 42.66
N SER A 141 8.09 -42.20 41.38
CA SER A 141 9.26 -42.67 40.61
C SER A 141 10.56 -42.02 41.07
N GLY A 142 10.50 -40.85 41.74
CA GLY A 142 11.66 -40.19 42.33
C GLY A 142 12.21 -40.85 43.60
N ALA A 143 11.44 -41.76 44.22
CA ALA A 143 11.83 -42.45 45.44
C ALA A 143 12.77 -43.65 45.21
N ASP A 144 12.81 -44.18 43.98
CA ASP A 144 13.72 -45.27 43.57
C ASP A 144 14.61 -44.81 42.39
N PRO A 145 15.87 -44.44 42.66
CA PRO A 145 16.81 -43.99 41.63
C PRO A 145 17.06 -45.01 40.52
N GLN A 146 16.97 -46.32 40.81
CA GLN A 146 17.21 -47.36 39.81
C GLN A 146 16.03 -47.50 38.85
N ARG A 147 14.80 -47.41 39.38
CA ARG A 147 13.58 -47.39 38.56
C ARG A 147 13.53 -46.15 37.68
N LEU A 148 13.90 -44.99 38.21
CA LEU A 148 13.96 -43.74 37.45
C LEU A 148 14.98 -43.80 36.31
N ALA A 149 16.16 -44.37 36.54
CA ALA A 149 17.16 -44.57 35.50
C ALA A 149 16.63 -45.46 34.36
N ARG A 150 15.96 -46.58 34.69
CA ARG A 150 15.33 -47.44 33.67
C ARG A 150 14.22 -46.74 32.90
N LEU A 151 13.39 -45.93 33.57
CA LEU A 151 12.35 -45.13 32.93
C LEU A 151 12.93 -44.06 32.00
N ARG A 152 14.04 -43.43 32.40
CA ARG A 152 14.78 -42.47 31.58
C ARG A 152 15.28 -43.14 30.31
N ASP A 153 15.98 -44.27 30.43
CA ASP A 153 16.53 -44.99 29.28
C ASP A 153 15.40 -45.46 28.36
N ALA A 154 14.33 -46.03 28.92
CA ALA A 154 13.15 -46.45 28.14
C ALA A 154 12.44 -45.27 27.45
N ALA A 155 12.41 -44.07 28.07
CA ALA A 155 11.85 -42.87 27.44
C ALA A 155 12.72 -42.40 26.27
N LEU A 156 14.05 -42.41 26.44
CA LEU A 156 15.01 -41.97 25.42
C LEU A 156 15.15 -42.99 24.28
N ASP A 157 14.86 -44.27 24.52
CA ASP A 157 14.83 -45.33 23.50
C ASP A 157 13.50 -45.41 22.74
N ASN A 158 12.43 -44.77 23.25
CA ASN A 158 11.12 -44.76 22.62
C ASN A 158 11.04 -43.66 21.52
N PRO A 159 10.89 -44.02 20.23
CA PRO A 159 10.83 -43.05 19.13
C PRO A 159 9.60 -42.13 19.16
N LEU A 160 8.56 -42.47 19.93
CA LEU A 160 7.39 -41.62 20.13
C LEU A 160 7.60 -40.57 21.25
N LEU A 161 8.66 -40.70 22.04
CA LEU A 161 8.98 -39.80 23.15
C LEU A 161 10.25 -39.00 22.86
N ARG A 162 11.31 -39.68 22.42
CA ARG A 162 12.58 -39.08 22.04
C ARG A 162 12.40 -38.10 20.88
N ASP A 163 12.94 -36.90 21.06
CA ASP A 163 12.86 -35.78 20.12
C ASP A 163 11.42 -35.39 19.77
N GLN A 164 10.42 -35.78 20.58
CA GLN A 164 9.01 -35.36 20.44
C GLN A 164 8.46 -34.78 21.75
N LEU A 165 8.55 -35.52 22.85
CA LEU A 165 8.22 -35.07 24.20
C LEU A 165 9.45 -34.80 25.06
N VAL A 166 10.60 -35.39 24.75
CA VAL A 166 11.86 -35.15 25.47
C VAL A 166 13.03 -35.06 24.50
N ALA A 167 13.88 -34.06 24.65
CA ALA A 167 15.08 -33.91 23.82
C ALA A 167 16.07 -35.06 24.08
N ALA A 168 16.82 -35.48 23.06
CA ALA A 168 17.81 -36.56 23.18
C ALA A 168 18.87 -36.34 24.28
N ASP A 169 19.16 -35.08 24.63
CA ASP A 169 20.11 -34.73 25.70
C ASP A 169 19.48 -34.68 27.11
N ALA A 170 18.16 -34.96 27.22
CA ALA A 170 17.38 -34.86 28.45
C ALA A 170 17.36 -33.47 29.12
N ARG A 171 17.69 -32.40 28.39
CA ARG A 171 17.67 -31.02 28.93
C ARG A 171 16.39 -30.25 28.64
N ALA A 172 15.53 -30.79 27.78
CA ALA A 172 14.24 -30.18 27.47
C ALA A 172 13.14 -31.23 27.35
N THR A 173 11.93 -30.85 27.75
CA THR A 173 10.71 -31.66 27.58
C THR A 173 9.54 -30.80 27.14
N ALA A 174 8.67 -31.37 26.31
CA ALA A 174 7.45 -30.75 25.81
C ALA A 174 6.24 -31.24 26.60
N ILE A 175 5.36 -30.30 26.95
CA ILE A 175 4.00 -30.57 27.42
C ILE A 175 3.07 -30.12 26.29
N VAL A 176 2.44 -31.08 25.63
CA VAL A 176 1.52 -30.83 24.52
C VAL A 176 0.09 -30.71 25.08
N VAL A 177 -0.47 -29.52 24.97
CA VAL A 177 -1.82 -29.17 25.43
C VAL A 177 -2.73 -29.13 24.21
N GLU A 178 -3.62 -30.12 24.09
CA GLU A 178 -4.64 -30.15 23.05
C GLU A 178 -5.87 -29.37 23.50
N LEU A 179 -6.28 -28.40 22.68
CA LEU A 179 -7.45 -27.60 22.94
C LEU A 179 -8.73 -28.31 22.44
N ALA A 180 -9.84 -28.07 23.14
CA ALA A 180 -11.15 -28.48 22.66
C ALA A 180 -11.51 -27.76 21.34
N PRO A 181 -12.36 -28.37 20.49
CA PRO A 181 -12.90 -27.69 19.32
C PRO A 181 -13.58 -26.37 19.72
N GLY A 182 -13.29 -25.31 19.00
CA GLY A 182 -13.81 -23.97 19.25
C GLY A 182 -13.17 -22.97 18.29
N SER A 183 -13.78 -21.80 18.13
CA SER A 183 -13.20 -20.72 17.34
C SER A 183 -12.12 -19.95 18.11
N ASP A 184 -11.18 -19.32 17.40
CA ASP A 184 -10.15 -18.50 18.04
C ASP A 184 -10.73 -17.34 18.85
N ALA A 185 -11.82 -16.75 18.36
CA ALA A 185 -12.53 -15.67 19.06
C ALA A 185 -13.12 -16.15 20.40
N GLU A 186 -13.68 -17.37 20.47
CA GLU A 186 -14.20 -17.94 21.71
C GLU A 186 -13.06 -18.20 22.71
N ARG A 187 -11.93 -18.74 22.25
CA ARG A 187 -10.78 -19.03 23.11
C ARG A 187 -10.11 -17.77 23.63
N ALA A 188 -10.02 -16.74 22.79
CA ALA A 188 -9.54 -15.42 23.17
C ALA A 188 -10.48 -14.77 24.20
N ALA A 189 -11.80 -14.83 23.98
CA ALA A 189 -12.80 -14.32 24.92
C ALA A 189 -12.75 -15.05 26.28
N GLN A 190 -12.37 -16.34 26.30
CA GLN A 190 -12.15 -17.11 27.52
C GLN A 190 -10.78 -16.84 28.18
N GLY A 191 -9.88 -16.12 27.53
CA GLY A 191 -8.52 -15.87 28.01
C GLY A 191 -7.66 -17.14 28.12
N LEU A 192 -8.01 -18.21 27.39
CA LEU A 192 -7.37 -19.52 27.54
C LEU A 192 -5.87 -19.52 27.19
N PRO A 193 -5.40 -18.92 26.07
CA PRO A 193 -3.97 -18.85 25.76
C PRO A 193 -3.16 -18.13 26.85
N ALA A 194 -3.68 -17.00 27.36
CA ALA A 194 -3.05 -16.26 28.46
C ALA A 194 -3.04 -17.05 29.77
N ALA A 195 -4.09 -17.82 30.06
CA ALA A 195 -4.14 -18.71 31.21
C ALA A 195 -3.07 -19.81 31.14
N ILE A 196 -2.87 -20.42 29.96
CA ILE A 196 -1.82 -21.43 29.74
C ILE A 196 -0.43 -20.82 29.99
N VAL A 197 -0.16 -19.63 29.44
CA VAL A 197 1.11 -18.91 29.65
C VAL A 197 1.35 -18.61 31.13
N ARG A 198 0.33 -18.12 31.84
CA ARG A 198 0.41 -17.83 33.28
C ARG A 198 0.70 -19.08 34.12
N GLU A 199 0.04 -20.20 33.82
CA GLU A 199 0.28 -21.46 34.53
C GLU A 199 1.70 -22.00 34.28
N ALA A 200 2.18 -21.86 33.05
CA ALA A 200 3.54 -22.21 32.65
C ALA A 200 4.59 -21.36 33.38
N ASP A 201 4.37 -20.05 33.51
CA ASP A 201 5.25 -19.15 34.25
C ASP A 201 5.30 -19.40 35.75
N ALA A 202 4.18 -19.86 36.33
CA ALA A 202 4.10 -20.13 37.75
C ALA A 202 5.09 -21.22 38.21
N ILE A 203 5.56 -22.07 37.27
CA ILE A 203 6.62 -23.02 37.56
C ILE A 203 8.01 -22.56 37.12
N ALA A 204 8.22 -21.39 36.52
CA ALA A 204 9.58 -20.93 36.18
C ALA A 204 10.38 -20.59 37.47
N GLY A 205 11.70 -20.78 37.46
CA GLY A 205 12.54 -20.44 38.62
C GLY A 205 14.03 -20.75 38.42
N PRO A 206 14.87 -20.63 39.46
CA PRO A 206 16.30 -20.93 39.34
C PRO A 206 16.54 -22.35 38.81
N GLY A 207 17.27 -22.46 37.69
CA GLY A 207 17.57 -23.74 37.04
C GLY A 207 16.45 -24.35 36.18
N LEU A 208 15.31 -23.67 36.01
CA LEU A 208 14.20 -24.16 35.17
C LEU A 208 13.55 -23.00 34.41
N SER A 209 13.66 -23.01 33.08
CA SER A 209 12.98 -22.07 32.20
C SER A 209 11.81 -22.73 31.48
N VAL A 210 10.79 -21.95 31.17
CA VAL A 210 9.58 -22.41 30.49
C VAL A 210 9.25 -21.48 29.35
N HIS A 211 8.91 -22.05 28.20
CA HIS A 211 8.60 -21.33 26.97
C HIS A 211 7.31 -21.88 26.39
N VAL A 212 6.38 -21.02 26.00
CA VAL A 212 5.07 -21.43 25.47
C VAL A 212 4.94 -21.03 24.01
N THR A 213 4.61 -21.99 23.16
CA THR A 213 4.44 -21.78 21.72
C THR A 213 3.22 -22.54 21.19
N GLY A 214 2.90 -22.33 19.91
CA GLY A 214 1.76 -22.95 19.22
C GLY A 214 0.84 -21.91 18.59
N ALA A 215 0.13 -22.31 17.54
CA ALA A 215 -0.72 -21.42 16.75
C ALA A 215 -1.75 -20.64 17.59
N PRO A 216 -2.46 -21.22 18.59
CA PRO A 216 -3.43 -20.48 19.39
C PRO A 216 -2.82 -19.33 20.21
N VAL A 217 -1.60 -19.53 20.74
CA VAL A 217 -0.88 -18.51 21.51
C VAL A 217 -0.37 -17.40 20.59
N LEU A 218 0.18 -17.78 19.44
CA LEU A 218 0.68 -16.84 18.42
C LEU A 218 -0.45 -15.96 17.87
N ARG A 219 -1.62 -16.55 17.58
CA ARG A 219 -2.82 -15.82 17.14
C ARG A 219 -3.31 -14.86 18.24
N ALA A 220 -3.48 -15.33 19.48
CA ALA A 220 -3.92 -14.47 20.58
C ALA A 220 -2.99 -13.26 20.76
N ALA A 221 -1.66 -13.50 20.77
CA ALA A 221 -0.67 -12.44 20.84
C ALA A 221 -0.71 -11.47 19.65
N THR A 222 -0.98 -11.97 18.44
CA THR A 222 -1.16 -11.12 17.25
C THR A 222 -2.37 -10.20 17.40
N GLY A 223 -3.49 -10.73 17.90
CA GLY A 223 -4.70 -9.95 18.16
C GLY A 223 -4.49 -8.85 19.20
N ASP A 224 -3.86 -9.21 20.31
CA ASP A 224 -3.53 -8.27 21.39
C ASP A 224 -2.57 -7.17 20.90
N ALA A 225 -1.55 -7.55 20.12
CA ALA A 225 -0.59 -6.60 19.54
C ALA A 225 -1.24 -5.65 18.52
N VAL A 226 -2.18 -6.13 17.69
CA VAL A 226 -2.93 -5.26 16.77
C VAL A 226 -3.79 -4.25 17.54
N LEU A 227 -4.46 -4.69 18.60
CA LEU A 227 -5.28 -3.80 19.43
C LEU A 227 -4.44 -2.81 20.24
N SER A 228 -3.34 -3.25 20.86
CA SER A 228 -2.40 -2.38 21.59
C SER A 228 -1.86 -1.32 20.63
N GLN A 229 -1.42 -1.75 19.45
CA GLN A 229 -0.86 -0.87 18.42
C GLN A 229 -1.87 0.18 17.96
N LEU A 230 -3.10 -0.20 17.62
CA LEU A 230 -4.12 0.77 17.19
C LEU A 230 -4.44 1.78 18.30
N SER A 231 -4.49 1.33 19.57
CA SER A 231 -4.78 2.19 20.72
C SER A 231 -3.69 3.23 21.00
N TRP A 232 -2.43 2.92 20.66
CA TRP A 232 -1.29 3.81 20.83
C TRP A 232 -0.97 4.65 19.58
N VAL A 233 -0.82 4.00 18.43
CA VAL A 233 -0.35 4.61 17.18
C VAL A 233 -1.33 5.63 16.64
N VAL A 234 -2.64 5.35 16.62
CA VAL A 234 -3.61 6.29 16.03
C VAL A 234 -3.63 7.61 16.80
N PRO A 235 -3.76 7.62 18.15
CA PRO A 235 -3.64 8.87 18.92
C PRO A 235 -2.26 9.53 18.80
N ALA A 236 -1.18 8.75 18.77
CA ALA A 236 0.17 9.30 18.62
C ALA A 236 0.35 10.01 17.27
N ILE A 237 -0.09 9.41 16.16
CA ILE A 237 -0.08 10.04 14.83
C ILE A 237 -0.88 11.32 14.85
N VAL A 238 -2.13 11.28 15.34
CA VAL A 238 -2.99 12.46 15.43
C VAL A 238 -2.33 13.56 16.27
N SER A 239 -1.66 13.21 17.37
CA SER A 239 -0.98 14.16 18.26
C SER A 239 0.23 14.82 17.59
N VAL A 240 1.10 14.03 16.95
CA VAL A 240 2.27 14.52 16.20
C VAL A 240 1.83 15.43 15.06
N VAL A 241 0.81 15.00 14.33
CA VAL A 241 0.15 15.77 13.28
C VAL A 241 -0.39 17.10 13.82
N MET A 242 -1.11 17.08 14.93
CA MET A 242 -1.70 18.28 15.52
C MET A 242 -0.62 19.27 15.95
N LEU A 243 0.45 18.78 16.58
CA LEU A 243 1.59 19.61 16.97
C LEU A 243 2.25 20.25 15.74
N PHE A 244 2.43 19.47 14.67
CA PHE A 244 2.97 19.98 13.42
C PHE A 244 2.08 21.07 12.82
N LEU A 245 0.77 20.85 12.75
CA LEU A 245 -0.19 21.83 12.20
C LEU A 245 -0.28 23.11 13.03
N ALA A 246 -0.25 22.97 14.36
CA ALA A 246 -0.21 24.11 15.26
C ALA A 246 1.03 24.98 14.99
N GLY A 247 2.18 24.34 14.73
CA GLY A 247 3.41 25.03 14.32
C GLY A 247 3.35 25.65 12.91
N ALA A 248 2.80 24.92 11.94
CA ALA A 248 2.80 25.30 10.52
C ALA A 248 1.79 26.41 10.18
N PHE A 249 0.56 26.32 10.70
CA PHE A 249 -0.52 27.26 10.40
C PHE A 249 -0.71 28.33 11.48
N ARG A 250 -0.24 28.08 12.72
CA ARG A 250 -0.27 29.02 13.86
C ARG A 250 -1.66 29.63 14.13
N ASN A 251 -2.72 28.94 13.72
CA ASN A 251 -4.11 29.38 13.87
C ASN A 251 -5.01 28.20 14.25
N LEU A 252 -6.04 28.44 15.07
CA LEU A 252 -6.88 27.38 15.62
C LEU A 252 -7.69 26.65 14.53
N ARG A 253 -8.12 27.39 13.50
CA ARG A 253 -8.84 26.83 12.33
C ARG A 253 -8.00 25.82 11.54
N GLY A 254 -6.69 26.07 11.43
CA GLY A 254 -5.74 25.22 10.72
C GLY A 254 -5.34 23.96 11.48
N VAL A 255 -5.86 23.80 12.71
CA VAL A 255 -5.75 22.58 13.51
C VAL A 255 -7.10 21.87 13.60
N LEU A 256 -8.17 22.60 13.98
CA LEU A 256 -9.49 22.00 14.22
C LEU A 256 -10.16 21.49 12.95
N VAL A 257 -10.04 22.21 11.82
CA VAL A 257 -10.69 21.78 10.57
C VAL A 257 -10.06 20.50 10.02
N PRO A 258 -8.72 20.38 9.92
CA PRO A 258 -8.09 19.11 9.56
C PRO A 258 -8.39 17.99 10.56
N LEU A 259 -8.37 18.27 11.87
CA LEU A 259 -8.70 17.26 12.89
C LEU A 259 -10.12 16.70 12.73
N ALA A 260 -11.12 17.57 12.59
CA ALA A 260 -12.50 17.14 12.35
C ALA A 260 -12.62 16.33 11.05
N THR A 261 -11.88 16.72 10.00
CA THR A 261 -11.86 16.00 8.73
C THR A 261 -11.26 14.61 8.87
N ILE A 262 -10.15 14.47 9.60
CA ILE A 262 -9.50 13.19 9.90
C ILE A 262 -10.45 12.26 10.67
N CYS A 263 -11.08 12.75 11.74
CA CYS A 263 -12.00 11.96 12.54
C CYS A 263 -13.19 11.46 11.71
N LEU A 264 -13.76 12.33 10.86
CA LEU A 264 -14.85 11.95 9.96
C LEU A 264 -14.40 10.95 8.90
N ALA A 265 -13.21 11.14 8.31
CA ALA A 265 -12.67 10.22 7.31
C ALA A 265 -12.45 8.82 7.92
N LEU A 266 -11.84 8.74 9.11
CA LEU A 266 -11.67 7.49 9.85
C LEU A 266 -13.01 6.84 10.17
N LEU A 267 -13.97 7.61 10.69
CA LEU A 267 -15.31 7.12 11.01
C LEU A 267 -16.00 6.51 9.78
N PHE A 268 -16.00 7.21 8.65
CA PHE A 268 -16.61 6.70 7.41
C PHE A 268 -15.90 5.48 6.85
N THR A 269 -14.57 5.45 6.96
CA THR A 269 -13.76 4.32 6.50
C THR A 269 -14.07 3.07 7.30
N LEU A 270 -14.03 3.16 8.64
CA LEU A 270 -14.29 2.03 9.54
C LEU A 270 -15.76 1.59 9.48
N ALA A 271 -16.70 2.54 9.48
CA ALA A 271 -18.13 2.21 9.39
C ALA A 271 -18.49 1.54 8.05
N GLY A 272 -17.88 2.00 6.94
CA GLY A 272 -18.07 1.35 5.64
C GLY A 272 -17.49 -0.06 5.61
N PHE A 273 -16.35 -0.30 6.28
CA PHE A 273 -15.78 -1.64 6.38
C PHE A 273 -16.64 -2.61 7.18
N VAL A 274 -17.16 -2.14 8.33
CA VAL A 274 -18.12 -2.91 9.14
C VAL A 274 -19.40 -3.20 8.36
N ALA A 275 -19.90 -2.25 7.55
CA ALA A 275 -21.06 -2.46 6.70
C ALA A 275 -20.86 -3.53 5.62
N ILE A 276 -19.61 -3.77 5.17
CA ILE A 276 -19.25 -4.84 4.24
C ILE A 276 -19.10 -6.19 4.98
N GLY A 277 -19.08 -6.20 6.31
CA GLY A 277 -19.03 -7.40 7.14
C GLY A 277 -17.63 -8.03 7.23
N ARG A 278 -16.56 -7.25 7.03
CA ARG A 278 -15.18 -7.73 7.07
C ARG A 278 -14.47 -7.37 8.38
N PRO A 279 -13.67 -8.27 8.98
CA PRO A 279 -12.90 -7.98 10.18
C PRO A 279 -11.59 -7.25 9.84
N LEU A 280 -11.07 -6.45 10.79
CA LEU A 280 -9.70 -5.97 10.72
C LEU A 280 -8.72 -7.11 10.94
N ASN A 281 -7.61 -7.11 10.24
CA ASN A 281 -6.54 -8.09 10.32
C ASN A 281 -5.20 -7.34 10.45
N LEU A 282 -4.11 -8.10 10.55
CA LEU A 282 -2.76 -7.56 10.68
C LEU A 282 -2.44 -6.49 9.61
N VAL A 283 -2.85 -6.73 8.36
CA VAL A 283 -2.55 -5.84 7.23
C VAL A 283 -3.50 -4.63 7.20
N THR A 284 -4.81 -4.82 7.38
CA THR A 284 -5.79 -3.72 7.36
C THR A 284 -5.65 -2.78 8.55
N SER A 285 -4.95 -3.19 9.62
CA SER A 285 -4.57 -2.31 10.73
C SER A 285 -3.65 -1.14 10.32
N LEU A 286 -3.01 -1.20 9.15
CA LEU A 286 -2.22 -0.10 8.57
C LEU A 286 -3.08 1.01 7.93
N VAL A 287 -4.38 0.76 7.68
CA VAL A 287 -5.24 1.72 6.98
C VAL A 287 -5.57 2.97 7.79
N PRO A 288 -5.88 2.90 9.11
CA PRO A 288 -6.14 4.12 9.88
C PRO A 288 -4.96 5.12 9.86
N PRO A 289 -3.69 4.72 10.09
CA PRO A 289 -2.52 5.58 9.87
C PRO A 289 -2.48 6.25 8.49
N LEU A 290 -2.76 5.47 7.43
CA LEU A 290 -2.82 5.96 6.05
C LEU A 290 -3.94 6.99 5.86
N VAL A 291 -5.14 6.74 6.37
CA VAL A 291 -6.27 7.68 6.23
C VAL A 291 -6.03 8.97 6.98
N VAL A 292 -5.42 8.92 8.17
CA VAL A 292 -5.06 10.12 8.95
C VAL A 292 -4.09 10.99 8.15
N THR A 293 -3.02 10.40 7.65
CA THR A 293 -1.96 11.11 6.94
C THR A 293 -2.44 11.66 5.58
N MET A 294 -3.21 10.87 4.83
CA MET A 294 -3.79 11.29 3.54
C MET A 294 -4.83 12.41 3.68
N SER A 295 -5.77 12.28 4.63
CA SER A 295 -6.79 13.31 4.90
C SER A 295 -6.15 14.65 5.18
N LEU A 296 -5.03 14.63 5.89
CA LEU A 296 -4.29 15.82 6.20
C LEU A 296 -3.61 16.45 5.00
N ALA A 297 -3.01 15.66 4.11
CA ALA A 297 -2.42 16.18 2.88
C ALA A 297 -3.45 16.97 2.06
N TYR A 298 -4.64 16.40 1.83
CA TYR A 298 -5.72 17.09 1.12
C TYR A 298 -6.21 18.35 1.84
N CYS A 299 -6.38 18.29 3.17
CA CYS A 299 -6.72 19.47 3.96
C CYS A 299 -5.66 20.57 3.85
N ALA A 300 -4.38 20.23 3.85
CA ALA A 300 -3.28 21.19 3.78
C ALA A 300 -3.27 21.93 2.44
N HIS A 301 -3.48 21.24 1.32
CA HIS A 301 -3.60 21.87 0.00
C HIS A 301 -4.78 22.86 -0.07
N VAL A 302 -5.97 22.43 0.41
CA VAL A 302 -7.18 23.28 0.40
C VAL A 302 -7.01 24.49 1.33
N LEU A 303 -6.44 24.30 2.52
CA LEU A 303 -6.23 25.38 3.48
C LEU A 303 -5.16 26.38 3.01
N SER A 304 -4.06 25.91 2.43
CA SER A 304 -3.02 26.77 1.87
C SER A 304 -3.57 27.65 0.74
N GLU A 305 -4.40 27.10 -0.14
CA GLU A 305 -5.05 27.91 -1.18
C GLU A 305 -6.05 28.90 -0.61
N PHE A 306 -6.82 28.50 0.41
CA PHE A 306 -7.73 29.41 1.09
C PHE A 306 -6.98 30.60 1.72
N GLU A 307 -5.83 30.38 2.34
CA GLU A 307 -4.96 31.45 2.85
C GLU A 307 -4.37 32.32 1.72
N ALA A 308 -4.04 31.73 0.57
CA ALA A 308 -3.60 32.48 -0.61
C ALA A 308 -4.71 33.37 -1.19
N LEU A 309 -5.96 32.88 -1.21
CA LEU A 309 -7.13 33.65 -1.65
C LEU A 309 -7.48 34.78 -0.68
N LEU A 310 -7.34 34.56 0.63
CA LEU A 310 -7.52 35.62 1.64
C LEU A 310 -6.53 36.78 1.43
N ARG A 311 -5.31 36.49 0.98
CA ARG A 311 -4.27 37.51 0.71
C ARG A 311 -4.46 38.21 -0.62
N SER A 312 -4.74 37.46 -1.68
CA SER A 312 -4.83 37.99 -3.05
C SER A 312 -6.17 38.64 -3.38
N HIS A 313 -7.26 38.20 -2.73
CA HIS A 313 -8.62 38.67 -2.99
C HIS A 313 -9.38 38.98 -1.69
N PRO A 314 -8.93 39.98 -0.90
CA PRO A 314 -9.50 40.28 0.41
C PRO A 314 -10.97 40.72 0.34
N ALA A 315 -11.40 41.31 -0.78
CA ALA A 315 -12.76 41.81 -1.00
C ALA A 315 -13.79 40.74 -1.40
N ASP A 316 -13.37 39.48 -1.64
CA ASP A 316 -14.28 38.43 -2.06
C ASP A 316 -15.35 38.15 -0.99
N THR A 317 -16.61 38.06 -1.41
CA THR A 317 -17.67 37.54 -0.54
C THR A 317 -17.39 36.09 -0.17
N ARG A 318 -17.95 35.62 0.95
CA ARG A 318 -17.86 34.22 1.38
C ARG A 318 -18.19 33.22 0.26
N SER A 319 -19.28 33.45 -0.47
CA SER A 319 -19.72 32.58 -1.57
C SER A 319 -18.73 32.61 -2.73
N GLU A 320 -18.33 33.81 -3.17
CA GLU A 320 -17.38 33.96 -4.28
C GLU A 320 -16.02 33.34 -3.97
N ARG A 321 -15.52 33.50 -2.75
CA ARG A 321 -14.27 32.87 -2.30
C ARG A 321 -14.37 31.35 -2.28
N THR A 322 -15.47 30.81 -1.77
CA THR A 322 -15.70 29.35 -1.74
C THR A 322 -15.78 28.80 -3.16
N ARG A 323 -16.47 29.51 -4.07
CA ARG A 323 -16.56 29.15 -5.50
C ARG A 323 -15.20 29.15 -6.17
N ARG A 324 -14.36 30.16 -5.90
CA ARG A 324 -12.98 30.24 -6.41
C ARG A 324 -12.09 29.14 -5.87
N LEU A 325 -12.14 28.90 -4.56
CA LEU A 325 -11.40 27.82 -3.91
C LEU A 325 -11.74 26.46 -4.54
N LEU A 326 -13.03 26.13 -4.65
CA LEU A 326 -13.48 24.88 -5.27
C LEU A 326 -13.12 24.80 -6.75
N GLY A 327 -13.26 25.90 -7.50
CA GLY A 327 -12.90 25.94 -8.92
C GLY A 327 -11.40 25.73 -9.19
N GLN A 328 -10.54 26.03 -8.20
CA GLN A 328 -9.10 25.85 -8.28
C GLN A 328 -8.64 24.51 -7.70
N MET A 329 -9.25 24.05 -6.61
CA MET A 329 -8.80 22.86 -5.85
C MET A 329 -9.56 21.57 -6.17
N ALA A 330 -10.83 21.63 -6.60
CA ALA A 330 -11.58 20.39 -6.87
C ALA A 330 -10.98 19.53 -7.99
N PRO A 331 -10.56 20.07 -9.15
CA PRO A 331 -9.96 19.24 -10.20
C PRO A 331 -8.64 18.56 -9.80
N PRO A 332 -7.63 19.26 -9.24
CA PRO A 332 -6.39 18.59 -8.86
C PRO A 332 -6.60 17.61 -7.71
N VAL A 333 -7.33 17.96 -6.63
CA VAL A 333 -7.57 17.05 -5.50
C VAL A 333 -8.37 15.80 -5.90
N ALA A 334 -9.39 15.94 -6.75
CA ALA A 334 -10.15 14.77 -7.21
C ALA A 334 -9.29 13.84 -8.07
N LEU A 335 -8.43 14.40 -8.91
CA LEU A 335 -7.53 13.60 -9.74
C LEU A 335 -6.49 12.86 -8.89
N THR A 336 -5.94 13.51 -7.88
CA THR A 336 -4.90 12.93 -7.05
C THR A 336 -5.47 11.85 -6.14
N ALA A 337 -6.70 12.05 -5.64
CA ALA A 337 -7.47 11.01 -4.98
C ALA A 337 -7.74 9.80 -5.89
N VAL A 338 -8.10 10.03 -7.16
CA VAL A 338 -8.29 8.94 -8.14
C VAL A 338 -6.96 8.24 -8.44
N ALA A 339 -5.87 8.97 -8.65
CA ALA A 339 -4.55 8.37 -8.92
C ALA A 339 -4.06 7.52 -7.73
N THR A 340 -4.24 8.02 -6.52
CA THR A 340 -3.93 7.29 -5.28
C THR A 340 -4.81 6.06 -5.14
N ALA A 341 -6.12 6.20 -5.34
CA ALA A 341 -7.06 5.08 -5.30
C ALA A 341 -6.70 4.02 -6.35
N ILE A 342 -6.28 4.41 -7.55
CA ILE A 342 -5.81 3.50 -8.61
C ILE A 342 -4.53 2.77 -8.17
N GLY A 343 -3.54 3.49 -7.62
CA GLY A 343 -2.28 2.91 -7.15
C GLY A 343 -2.50 1.86 -6.07
N VAL A 344 -3.39 2.15 -5.11
CA VAL A 344 -3.75 1.21 -4.05
C VAL A 344 -4.68 0.10 -4.55
N ALA A 345 -5.63 0.39 -5.45
CA ALA A 345 -6.54 -0.62 -6.01
C ALA A 345 -5.80 -1.69 -6.83
N ALA A 346 -4.63 -1.39 -7.40
CA ALA A 346 -3.80 -2.38 -8.09
C ALA A 346 -3.38 -3.55 -7.19
N LEU A 347 -3.27 -3.32 -5.87
CA LEU A 347 -3.01 -4.37 -4.89
C LEU A 347 -4.19 -5.36 -4.75
N GLY A 348 -5.40 -4.95 -5.17
CA GLY A 348 -6.60 -5.80 -5.14
C GLY A 348 -6.53 -7.03 -6.04
N ILE A 349 -5.53 -7.15 -6.91
CA ILE A 349 -5.31 -8.35 -7.72
C ILE A 349 -4.64 -9.47 -6.92
N SER A 350 -3.85 -9.12 -5.89
CA SER A 350 -3.11 -10.06 -5.05
C SER A 350 -3.96 -11.26 -4.61
N ALA A 351 -3.44 -12.48 -4.66
CA ALA A 351 -4.13 -13.67 -4.14
C ALA A 351 -4.45 -13.60 -2.64
N LEU A 352 -3.75 -12.75 -1.86
CA LEU A 352 -3.96 -12.64 -0.41
C LEU A 352 -5.24 -11.88 -0.08
N PRO A 353 -6.18 -12.49 0.67
CA PRO A 353 -7.36 -11.81 1.18
C PRO A 353 -7.03 -10.54 1.97
N ALA A 354 -6.03 -10.61 2.86
CA ALA A 354 -5.63 -9.47 3.68
C ALA A 354 -5.19 -8.25 2.85
N VAL A 355 -4.48 -8.47 1.73
CA VAL A 355 -4.03 -7.40 0.83
C VAL A 355 -5.20 -6.82 0.03
N ARG A 356 -6.14 -7.66 -0.41
CA ARG A 356 -7.37 -7.20 -1.09
C ARG A 356 -8.24 -6.34 -0.18
N GLU A 357 -8.40 -6.78 1.07
CA GLU A 357 -9.15 -6.05 2.09
C GLU A 357 -8.47 -4.73 2.45
N PHE A 358 -7.14 -4.72 2.56
CA PHE A 358 -6.37 -3.48 2.70
C PHE A 358 -6.61 -2.53 1.53
N ALA A 359 -6.51 -3.01 0.29
CA ALA A 359 -6.72 -2.20 -0.90
C ALA A 359 -8.14 -1.60 -0.92
N LEU A 360 -9.16 -2.40 -0.64
CA LEU A 360 -10.56 -1.97 -0.58
C LEU A 360 -10.77 -0.88 0.49
N LEU A 361 -10.27 -1.13 1.71
CA LEU A 361 -10.44 -0.23 2.83
C LEU A 361 -9.68 1.09 2.64
N SER A 362 -8.46 1.02 2.11
CA SER A 362 -7.65 2.20 1.77
C SER A 362 -8.28 3.02 0.66
N VAL A 363 -8.82 2.41 -0.40
CA VAL A 363 -9.54 3.13 -1.46
C VAL A 363 -10.75 3.85 -0.89
N LEU A 364 -11.55 3.19 -0.05
CA LEU A 364 -12.68 3.81 0.65
C LEU A 364 -12.22 5.03 1.45
N GLY A 365 -11.13 4.88 2.22
CA GLY A 365 -10.59 5.96 3.04
C GLY A 365 -10.02 7.13 2.25
N VAL A 366 -9.30 6.88 1.16
CA VAL A 366 -8.78 7.92 0.25
C VAL A 366 -9.93 8.71 -0.39
N LEU A 367 -10.97 8.03 -0.87
CA LEU A 367 -12.13 8.68 -1.49
C LEU A 367 -12.96 9.45 -0.46
N ALA A 368 -13.14 8.91 0.75
CA ALA A 368 -13.80 9.61 1.86
C ALA A 368 -13.04 10.87 2.27
N ALA A 369 -11.71 10.77 2.41
CA ALA A 369 -10.83 11.89 2.72
C ALA A 369 -10.91 13.00 1.65
N ALA A 370 -10.86 12.64 0.37
CA ALA A 370 -10.98 13.60 -0.73
C ALA A 370 -12.36 14.26 -0.79
N ALA A 371 -13.43 13.48 -0.60
CA ALA A 371 -14.80 14.00 -0.54
C ALA A 371 -14.97 15.00 0.61
N LEU A 372 -14.43 14.70 1.80
CA LEU A 372 -14.45 15.61 2.94
C LEU A 372 -13.59 16.86 2.69
N ALA A 373 -12.40 16.73 2.10
CA ALA A 373 -11.56 17.86 1.75
C ALA A 373 -12.22 18.82 0.75
N LEU A 374 -13.08 18.32 -0.15
CA LEU A 374 -13.78 19.13 -1.14
C LEU A 374 -15.17 19.61 -0.71
N LEU A 375 -15.86 18.90 0.18
CA LEU A 375 -17.22 19.23 0.59
C LEU A 375 -17.29 19.80 2.00
N PHE A 376 -16.66 19.13 2.97
CA PHE A 376 -16.72 19.51 4.37
C PHE A 376 -15.82 20.71 4.67
N VAL A 377 -14.54 20.65 4.26
CA VAL A 377 -13.56 21.72 4.57
C VAL A 377 -14.01 23.09 4.05
N PRO A 378 -14.40 23.27 2.77
CA PRO A 378 -14.83 24.57 2.27
C PRO A 378 -16.14 25.04 2.92
N ALA A 379 -17.06 24.12 3.22
CA ALA A 379 -18.32 24.46 3.89
C ALA A 379 -18.10 24.98 5.32
N VAL A 380 -17.20 24.36 6.08
CA VAL A 380 -16.80 24.82 7.42
C VAL A 380 -16.07 26.16 7.33
N LEU A 381 -15.06 26.28 6.47
CA LEU A 381 -14.28 27.52 6.30
C LEU A 381 -15.13 28.72 5.90
N ALA A 382 -16.25 28.46 5.22
CA ALA A 382 -17.19 29.50 4.88
C ALA A 382 -17.86 30.10 6.14
N TYR A 383 -18.14 29.30 7.20
CA TYR A 383 -18.76 29.77 8.47
C TYR A 383 -17.74 30.23 9.51
N VAL A 384 -16.48 29.80 9.42
CA VAL A 384 -15.45 30.19 10.37
C VAL A 384 -15.17 31.70 10.25
N PRO A 385 -15.18 32.46 11.37
CA PRO A 385 -14.88 33.88 11.36
C PRO A 385 -13.55 34.16 10.66
N GLN A 386 -13.60 35.02 9.65
CA GLN A 386 -12.43 35.49 8.94
C GLN A 386 -11.79 36.54 9.86
N GLY A 387 -10.90 36.11 10.75
CA GLY A 387 -10.10 37.07 11.51
C GLY A 387 -9.51 38.09 10.53
N ALA A 388 -9.43 39.36 10.95
CA ALA A 388 -8.74 40.38 10.18
C ALA A 388 -7.42 39.77 9.68
N PRO A 389 -7.07 39.87 8.37
CA PRO A 389 -5.82 39.33 7.87
C PRO A 389 -4.77 39.83 8.84
N ALA A 390 -4.08 38.90 9.55
CA ALA A 390 -3.15 39.30 10.58
C ALA A 390 -2.27 40.37 9.95
N ALA A 391 -2.27 41.57 10.53
CA ALA A 391 -1.52 42.74 10.07
C ALA A 391 -0.01 42.52 10.26
N ARG A 392 0.49 41.37 9.80
CA ARG A 392 1.80 40.78 10.06
C ARG A 392 2.47 40.21 8.82
N ALA A 393 1.90 40.37 7.62
CA ALA A 393 2.73 40.45 6.43
C ALA A 393 3.33 41.86 6.40
N ARG A 394 4.47 42.04 7.07
CA ARG A 394 5.39 43.13 6.75
C ARG A 394 5.65 43.09 5.23
N ASP A 395 5.43 44.23 4.59
CA ASP A 395 6.11 44.73 3.40
C ASP A 395 6.82 43.69 2.53
N GLY A 396 6.19 43.24 1.44
CA GLY A 396 6.85 42.80 0.20
C GLY A 396 7.97 41.74 0.24
N GLU A 397 8.35 41.20 1.40
CA GLU A 397 9.46 40.27 1.53
C GLU A 397 8.99 38.84 1.24
N PRO A 398 9.65 38.14 0.32
CA PRO A 398 9.30 36.76 0.00
C PRO A 398 9.47 35.86 1.23
N ASP A 399 8.47 34.99 1.44
CA ASP A 399 8.51 33.94 2.47
C ASP A 399 9.82 33.14 2.32
N TRP A 400 10.32 32.55 3.41
CA TRP A 400 11.54 31.75 3.34
C TRP A 400 11.40 30.59 2.34
N PHE A 401 10.20 30.03 2.20
CA PHE A 401 9.86 29.04 1.16
C PHE A 401 10.00 29.61 -0.25
N GLU A 402 9.56 30.84 -0.50
CA GLU A 402 9.67 31.49 -1.82
C GLU A 402 11.15 31.78 -2.16
N ARG A 403 11.94 32.21 -1.17
CA ARG A 403 13.40 32.39 -1.32
C ARG A 403 14.11 31.08 -1.60
N LEU A 404 13.75 30.02 -0.88
CA LEU A 404 14.31 28.69 -1.10
C LEU A 404 13.93 28.13 -2.47
N ALA A 405 12.67 28.28 -2.88
CA ALA A 405 12.18 27.88 -4.20
C ALA A 405 12.90 28.61 -5.33
N ALA A 406 13.16 29.91 -5.19
CA ALA A 406 13.93 30.66 -6.16
C ALA A 406 15.38 30.15 -6.27
N ARG A 407 16.01 29.81 -5.15
CA ARG A 407 17.38 29.26 -5.12
C ARG A 407 17.45 27.86 -5.73
N ILE A 408 16.55 26.96 -5.32
CA ILE A 408 16.49 25.59 -5.84
C ILE A 408 16.14 25.61 -7.34
N GLY A 409 15.10 26.35 -7.74
CA GLY A 409 14.73 26.46 -9.15
C GLY A 409 15.85 27.04 -10.03
N ALA A 410 16.61 28.03 -9.53
CA ALA A 410 17.78 28.55 -10.24
C ALA A 410 18.91 27.51 -10.33
N PHE A 411 19.13 26.73 -9.26
CA PHE A 411 20.08 25.62 -9.26
C PHE A 411 19.68 24.54 -10.27
N ASP A 412 18.40 24.12 -10.29
CA ASP A 412 17.88 23.09 -11.18
C ASP A 412 18.05 23.45 -12.65
N ILE A 413 17.80 24.70 -12.99
CA ILE A 413 17.96 25.20 -14.36
C ILE A 413 19.45 25.28 -14.73
N ARG A 414 20.30 25.81 -13.84
CA ARG A 414 21.74 25.99 -14.12
C ARG A 414 22.49 24.65 -14.19
N ARG A 415 22.12 23.67 -13.35
CA ARG A 415 22.79 22.37 -13.22
C ARG A 415 21.97 21.20 -13.81
N ARG A 416 20.95 21.49 -14.62
CA ARG A 416 20.04 20.51 -15.24
C ARG A 416 20.74 19.23 -15.72
N ARG A 417 21.79 19.34 -16.53
CA ARG A 417 22.50 18.18 -17.09
C ARG A 417 23.15 17.30 -16.01
N ALA A 418 23.69 17.91 -14.96
CA ALA A 418 24.30 17.18 -13.85
C ALA A 418 23.23 16.46 -13.01
N ILE A 419 22.11 17.12 -12.72
CA ILE A 419 20.98 16.52 -12.00
C ILE A 419 20.43 15.31 -12.77
N LEU A 420 20.22 15.45 -14.08
CA LEU A 420 19.77 14.36 -14.93
C LEU A 420 20.79 13.22 -15.02
N ALA A 421 22.09 13.51 -15.04
CA ALA A 421 23.13 12.49 -15.03
C ALA A 421 23.16 11.72 -13.70
N VAL A 422 23.05 12.42 -12.56
CA VAL A 422 22.95 11.80 -11.23
C VAL A 422 21.68 10.97 -11.11
N ALA A 423 20.54 11.48 -11.58
CA ALA A 423 19.28 10.73 -11.62
C ALA A 423 19.40 9.46 -12.48
N ALA A 424 20.06 9.53 -13.64
CA ALA A 424 20.30 8.36 -14.49
C ALA A 424 21.23 7.34 -13.82
N LEU A 425 22.32 7.79 -13.18
CA LEU A 425 23.22 6.93 -12.42
C LEU A 425 22.53 6.27 -11.23
N ALA A 426 21.73 7.03 -10.49
CA ALA A 426 20.91 6.53 -9.40
C ALA A 426 19.92 5.48 -9.90
N LEU A 427 19.20 5.75 -11.00
CA LEU A 427 18.30 4.79 -11.63
C LEU A 427 19.03 3.49 -11.99
N THR A 428 20.17 3.58 -12.69
CA THR A 428 20.94 2.39 -13.09
C THR A 428 21.48 1.63 -11.89
N GLY A 429 22.09 2.31 -10.92
CA GLY A 429 22.61 1.70 -9.70
C GLY A 429 21.52 1.03 -8.87
N SER A 430 20.36 1.68 -8.75
CA SER A 430 19.20 1.14 -8.04
C SER A 430 18.58 -0.06 -8.76
N VAL A 431 18.53 -0.09 -10.10
CA VAL A 431 18.08 -1.27 -10.86
C VAL A 431 19.04 -2.46 -10.68
N ILE A 432 20.36 -2.21 -10.66
CA ILE A 432 21.36 -3.26 -10.39
C ILE A 432 21.21 -3.78 -8.94
N ALA A 433 21.03 -2.88 -7.97
CA ALA A 433 20.77 -3.27 -6.59
C ALA A 433 19.45 -4.05 -6.44
N ALA A 434 18.41 -3.64 -7.17
CA ALA A 434 17.11 -4.30 -7.14
C ALA A 434 17.16 -5.76 -7.61
N SER A 435 18.13 -6.14 -8.46
CA SER A 435 18.29 -7.55 -8.85
C SER A 435 18.80 -8.45 -7.72
N GLN A 436 19.19 -7.88 -6.58
CA GLN A 436 19.65 -8.60 -5.38
C GLN A 436 18.55 -8.75 -4.32
N VAL A 437 17.34 -8.25 -4.58
CA VAL A 437 16.20 -8.34 -3.66
C VAL A 437 15.85 -9.81 -3.42
N ARG A 438 15.79 -10.19 -2.15
CA ARG A 438 15.36 -11.53 -1.71
C ARG A 438 13.85 -11.54 -1.50
N ILE A 439 13.20 -12.65 -1.81
CA ILE A 439 11.75 -12.79 -1.69
C ILE A 439 11.44 -13.88 -0.69
N GLY A 440 10.70 -13.54 0.37
CA GLY A 440 10.39 -14.48 1.43
C GLY A 440 9.93 -13.82 2.71
N ASP A 441 9.40 -14.65 3.61
CA ASP A 441 8.94 -14.23 4.92
C ASP A 441 9.51 -15.15 6.03
N GLN A 442 9.31 -14.73 7.27
CA GLN A 442 9.68 -15.50 8.47
C GLN A 442 8.43 -15.77 9.30
N PHE A 443 8.28 -16.99 9.83
CA PHE A 443 7.08 -17.40 10.58
C PHE A 443 6.78 -16.51 11.80
N VAL A 444 7.82 -16.10 12.54
CA VAL A 444 7.69 -15.22 13.72
C VAL A 444 8.29 -13.84 13.53
N GLY A 445 8.68 -13.50 12.30
CA GLY A 445 9.28 -12.19 11.96
C GLY A 445 8.33 -11.01 12.09
N VAL A 446 7.03 -11.27 12.32
CA VAL A 446 6.01 -10.26 12.62
C VAL A 446 6.28 -9.55 13.95
N PHE A 447 6.94 -10.22 14.90
CA PHE A 447 7.22 -9.71 16.24
C PHE A 447 8.66 -9.20 16.37
N GLU A 448 8.85 -8.14 17.17
CA GLU A 448 10.18 -7.65 17.52
C GLU A 448 11.02 -8.71 18.27
N PRO A 449 12.36 -8.68 18.18
CA PRO A 449 13.24 -9.68 18.81
C PRO A 449 13.09 -9.83 20.33
N ASP A 450 12.62 -8.79 21.02
CA ASP A 450 12.37 -8.76 22.46
C ASP A 450 10.95 -9.21 22.85
N ALA A 451 10.06 -9.41 21.88
CA ALA A 451 8.71 -9.88 22.12
C ALA A 451 8.74 -11.30 22.70
N ARG A 452 8.09 -11.46 23.85
CA ARG A 452 8.05 -12.73 24.58
C ARG A 452 7.66 -13.94 23.71
N VAL A 453 6.65 -13.77 22.86
CA VAL A 453 6.13 -14.84 21.99
C VAL A 453 7.17 -15.31 20.98
N ARG A 454 8.01 -14.39 20.50
CA ARG A 454 9.14 -14.71 19.62
C ARG A 454 10.25 -15.42 20.38
N ILE A 455 10.62 -14.91 21.56
CA ILE A 455 11.62 -15.54 22.44
C ILE A 455 11.19 -16.98 22.79
N ASP A 456 9.94 -17.18 23.19
CA ASP A 456 9.40 -18.48 23.55
C ASP A 456 9.37 -19.43 22.35
N TYR A 457 8.99 -18.94 21.16
CA TYR A 457 9.04 -19.71 19.93
C TYR A 457 10.48 -20.14 19.58
N GLU A 458 11.44 -19.19 19.53
CA GLU A 458 12.83 -19.46 19.15
C GLU A 458 13.51 -20.41 20.15
N ALA A 459 13.27 -20.22 21.45
CA ALA A 459 13.78 -21.10 22.49
C ALA A 459 13.19 -22.51 22.41
N ALA A 460 11.87 -22.62 22.20
CA ALA A 460 11.19 -23.90 22.03
C ALA A 460 11.66 -24.64 20.75
N ASN A 461 11.85 -23.89 19.66
CA ASN A 461 12.35 -24.40 18.40
C ASN A 461 13.77 -24.99 18.54
N ALA A 462 14.68 -24.24 19.17
CA ALA A 462 16.05 -24.67 19.42
C ALA A 462 16.13 -25.86 20.39
N ALA A 463 15.28 -25.90 21.41
CA ALA A 463 15.31 -26.94 22.44
C ALA A 463 14.81 -28.31 21.97
N LEU A 464 13.88 -28.35 21.01
CA LEU A 464 13.24 -29.58 20.55
C LEU A 464 13.56 -29.94 19.09
N GLY A 465 14.48 -29.22 18.44
CA GLY A 465 14.85 -29.40 17.04
C GLY A 465 13.78 -28.94 16.03
N GLY A 466 12.70 -28.30 16.49
CA GLY A 466 11.59 -27.89 15.64
C GLY A 466 10.27 -27.78 16.40
N VAL A 467 9.48 -26.74 16.16
CA VAL A 467 8.14 -26.59 16.74
C VAL A 467 7.03 -26.33 15.73
N THR A 468 7.38 -26.10 14.46
CA THR A 468 6.40 -25.87 13.40
C THR A 468 5.95 -27.21 12.79
N PRO A 469 4.66 -27.58 12.85
CA PRO A 469 4.21 -28.86 12.32
C PRO A 469 4.14 -28.85 10.78
N LEU A 470 4.67 -29.91 10.18
CA LEU A 470 4.48 -30.36 8.80
C LEU A 470 3.72 -31.69 8.87
N THR A 471 2.59 -31.80 8.19
CA THR A 471 1.79 -33.03 8.19
C THR A 471 1.68 -33.57 6.77
N ILE A 472 1.91 -34.86 6.61
CA ILE A 472 1.77 -35.58 5.35
C ILE A 472 0.62 -36.56 5.52
N LEU A 473 -0.45 -36.35 4.75
CA LEU A 473 -1.56 -37.30 4.65
C LEU A 473 -1.20 -38.33 3.58
N ILE A 474 -1.17 -39.60 3.94
CA ILE A 474 -1.04 -40.71 3.01
C ILE A 474 -2.38 -41.44 2.92
N ASP A 475 -2.93 -41.55 1.71
CA ASP A 475 -4.15 -42.30 1.42
C ASP A 475 -3.86 -43.48 0.50
N GLY A 476 -4.31 -44.67 0.87
CA GLY A 476 -4.23 -45.89 0.07
C GLY A 476 -5.49 -46.23 -0.71
N PHE A 477 -6.56 -45.42 -0.60
CA PHE A 477 -7.85 -45.55 -1.30
C PHE A 477 -8.49 -46.95 -1.20
N GLY A 478 -8.28 -47.64 -0.07
CA GLY A 478 -8.89 -48.94 0.19
C GLY A 478 -8.72 -49.37 1.66
N PRO A 479 -9.70 -50.07 2.25
CA PRO A 479 -9.61 -50.54 3.62
C PRO A 479 -8.49 -51.58 3.77
N GLY A 480 -7.72 -51.49 4.84
CA GLY A 480 -6.64 -52.43 5.15
C GLY A 480 -5.41 -52.31 4.26
N VAL A 481 -5.32 -51.35 3.34
CA VAL A 481 -4.14 -51.15 2.47
C VAL A 481 -2.88 -50.94 3.31
N LEU A 482 -2.98 -50.21 4.44
CA LEU A 482 -1.88 -49.98 5.37
C LEU A 482 -1.65 -51.15 6.35
N THR A 483 -2.00 -52.38 5.95
CA THR A 483 -1.55 -53.61 6.64
C THR A 483 -0.53 -54.38 5.81
N HIS A 484 -0.32 -53.99 4.55
CA HIS A 484 0.64 -54.65 3.68
C HIS A 484 2.09 -54.26 4.05
N PRO A 485 3.00 -55.24 4.20
CA PRO A 485 4.40 -54.99 4.54
C PRO A 485 5.10 -54.04 3.56
N GLU A 486 4.82 -54.17 2.26
CA GLU A 486 5.40 -53.32 1.22
C GLU A 486 5.08 -51.82 1.42
N HIS A 487 3.85 -51.51 1.82
CA HIS A 487 3.39 -50.14 2.10
C HIS A 487 4.02 -49.62 3.40
N MET A 488 4.02 -50.42 4.47
CA MET A 488 4.65 -50.04 5.74
C MET A 488 6.16 -49.82 5.60
N GLN A 489 6.84 -50.63 4.79
CA GLN A 489 8.26 -50.43 4.47
C GLN A 489 8.49 -49.18 3.61
N ALA A 490 7.60 -48.87 2.65
CA ALA A 490 7.69 -47.63 1.89
C ALA A 490 7.55 -46.39 2.78
N LEU A 491 6.60 -46.41 3.72
CA LEU A 491 6.43 -45.37 4.73
C LEU A 491 7.64 -45.27 5.65
N ALA A 492 8.23 -46.40 6.05
CA ALA A 492 9.44 -46.43 6.86
C ALA A 492 10.63 -45.77 6.15
N ARG A 493 10.81 -46.02 4.86
CA ARG A 493 11.84 -45.36 4.04
C ARG A 493 11.61 -43.86 3.94
N LEU A 494 10.36 -43.43 3.75
CA LEU A 494 10.00 -42.00 3.72
C LEU A 494 10.30 -41.34 5.08
N GLN A 495 9.92 -41.95 6.19
CA GLN A 495 10.19 -41.43 7.53
C GLN A 495 11.69 -41.39 7.84
N ALA A 496 12.45 -42.41 7.45
CA ALA A 496 13.90 -42.42 7.58
C ALA A 496 14.55 -41.30 6.75
N TRP A 497 14.09 -41.07 5.53
CA TRP A 497 14.56 -39.98 4.68
C TRP A 497 14.22 -38.59 5.26
N LEU A 498 13.03 -38.42 5.83
CA LEU A 498 12.66 -37.17 6.51
C LEU A 498 13.61 -36.87 7.67
N ARG A 499 14.00 -37.89 8.46
CA ARG A 499 14.95 -37.75 9.58
C ARG A 499 16.37 -37.38 9.15
N THR A 500 16.76 -37.59 7.89
CA THR A 500 18.10 -37.18 7.40
C THR A 500 18.13 -35.74 6.88
N GLN A 501 16.97 -35.07 6.79
CA GLN A 501 16.92 -33.68 6.32
C GLN A 501 17.35 -32.72 7.43
N PRO A 502 18.22 -31.74 7.15
CA PRO A 502 18.71 -30.80 8.17
C PRO A 502 17.61 -29.88 8.71
N GLU A 503 16.55 -29.63 7.92
CA GLU A 503 15.43 -28.77 8.29
C GLU A 503 14.38 -29.48 9.16
N ILE A 504 14.45 -30.81 9.33
CA ILE A 504 13.49 -31.62 10.08
C ILE A 504 14.09 -32.02 11.43
N GLY A 505 13.41 -31.65 12.52
CA GLY A 505 13.81 -32.04 13.87
C GLY A 505 13.31 -33.40 14.32
N ALA A 506 12.02 -33.65 14.08
CA ALA A 506 11.34 -34.83 14.60
C ALA A 506 10.35 -35.37 13.58
N VAL A 507 10.16 -36.69 13.57
CA VAL A 507 9.21 -37.39 12.69
C VAL A 507 8.50 -38.50 13.46
N SER A 508 7.16 -38.47 13.44
CA SER A 508 6.28 -39.55 13.91
C SER A 508 5.30 -39.99 12.85
N GLY A 509 4.93 -41.27 12.88
CA GLY A 509 3.86 -41.82 12.08
C GLY A 509 3.38 -43.19 12.58
N ALA A 510 2.52 -43.83 11.80
CA ALA A 510 2.02 -45.18 12.10
C ALA A 510 3.15 -46.23 12.15
N VAL A 511 4.23 -46.05 11.38
CA VAL A 511 5.36 -46.99 11.40
C VAL A 511 6.03 -47.01 12.76
N ASP A 512 6.25 -45.86 13.41
CA ASP A 512 6.90 -45.83 14.73
C ASP A 512 6.06 -46.51 15.80
N HIS A 513 4.73 -46.37 15.71
CA HIS A 513 3.80 -47.08 16.57
C HIS A 513 3.86 -48.59 16.31
N LEU A 514 3.89 -49.01 15.04
CA LEU A 514 4.00 -50.42 14.67
C LEU A 514 5.32 -51.03 15.15
N GLN A 515 6.44 -50.32 15.01
CA GLN A 515 7.75 -50.77 15.51
C GLN A 515 7.77 -50.88 17.03
N LEU A 516 7.16 -49.92 17.74
CA LEU A 516 7.01 -50.00 19.20
C LEU A 516 6.14 -51.20 19.61
N LEU A 517 5.05 -51.47 18.89
CA LEU A 517 4.20 -52.65 19.12
C LEU A 517 4.94 -53.96 18.79
N ALA A 518 5.79 -53.98 17.75
CA ALA A 518 6.61 -55.14 17.43
C ALA A 518 7.64 -55.46 18.53
N ARG A 519 8.23 -54.42 19.16
CA ARG A 519 9.12 -54.58 20.32
C ARG A 519 8.40 -55.09 21.56
N THR A 520 7.26 -54.48 21.86
CA THR A 520 6.54 -54.71 23.11
C THR A 520 5.67 -55.97 23.04
N LEU A 521 4.80 -56.07 22.04
CA LEU A 521 3.86 -57.19 21.89
C LEU A 521 4.36 -58.27 20.94
N GLY A 522 5.19 -57.90 19.96
CA GLY A 522 5.64 -58.80 18.89
C GLY A 522 6.85 -59.66 19.22
N GLY A 523 7.53 -59.40 20.34
CA GLY A 523 8.72 -60.13 20.78
C GLY A 523 9.98 -59.88 19.93
N ASP A 524 9.98 -58.85 19.08
CA ASP A 524 11.15 -58.48 18.27
C ASP A 524 11.90 -57.30 18.90
N PRO A 525 13.05 -57.53 19.57
CA PRO A 525 13.77 -56.47 20.28
C PRO A 525 14.26 -55.34 19.36
N GLU A 526 14.46 -55.59 18.07
CA GLU A 526 14.85 -54.55 17.11
C GLU A 526 13.66 -53.71 16.63
N GLY A 527 12.44 -54.24 16.78
CA GLY A 527 11.21 -53.59 16.32
C GLY A 527 11.12 -53.52 14.81
N ARG A 528 11.49 -54.59 14.10
CA ARG A 528 11.39 -54.61 12.65
C ARG A 528 9.91 -54.67 12.25
N ILE A 529 9.62 -54.15 11.06
CA ILE A 529 8.29 -54.28 10.46
C ILE A 529 8.11 -55.74 10.07
N PRO A 530 7.05 -56.44 10.50
CA PRO A 530 6.82 -57.82 10.11
C PRO A 530 6.67 -58.00 8.60
N ASP A 531 7.19 -59.11 8.07
CA ASP A 531 7.09 -59.45 6.64
C ASP A 531 5.72 -60.04 6.26
N GLU A 532 4.87 -60.35 7.24
CA GLU A 532 3.55 -60.95 7.06
C GLU A 532 2.44 -59.96 7.40
N ARG A 533 1.45 -59.82 6.50
CA ARG A 533 0.29 -58.94 6.66
C ARG A 533 -0.51 -59.24 7.93
N ASP A 534 -0.79 -60.52 8.19
CA ASP A 534 -1.62 -60.95 9.33
C ASP A 534 -0.98 -60.55 10.66
N ARG A 535 0.35 -60.57 10.75
CA ARG A 535 1.09 -60.15 11.94
C ARG A 535 1.03 -58.63 12.14
N ILE A 536 1.10 -57.83 11.07
CA ILE A 536 0.91 -56.38 11.13
C ILE A 536 -0.52 -56.08 11.61
N GLU A 537 -1.52 -56.72 11.03
CA GLU A 537 -2.93 -56.56 11.40
C GLU A 537 -3.17 -56.93 12.88
N GLN A 538 -2.60 -58.05 13.33
CA GLN A 538 -2.68 -58.49 14.72
C GLN A 538 -2.08 -57.46 15.69
N LEU A 539 -0.87 -56.96 15.40
CA LEU A 539 -0.22 -55.93 16.22
C LEU A 539 -1.03 -54.65 16.27
N LEU A 540 -1.52 -54.16 15.13
CA LEU A 540 -2.35 -52.95 15.07
C LEU A 540 -3.71 -53.12 15.75
N PHE A 541 -4.26 -54.34 15.78
CA PHE A 541 -5.51 -54.64 16.47
C PHE A 541 -5.33 -54.65 17.99
N PHE A 542 -4.33 -55.38 18.50
CA PHE A 542 -4.05 -55.42 19.95
C PHE A 542 -3.45 -54.12 20.48
N GLY A 543 -2.75 -53.37 19.62
CA GLY A 543 -2.17 -52.07 19.91
C GLY A 543 -3.10 -50.88 19.66
N ASP A 544 -4.40 -51.12 19.39
CA ASP A 544 -5.35 -50.03 19.14
C ASP A 544 -5.42 -49.12 20.35
N SER A 545 -5.01 -47.87 20.15
CA SER A 545 -4.87 -46.88 21.19
C SER A 545 -5.32 -45.52 20.69
N ALA A 546 -5.68 -44.63 21.61
CA ALA A 546 -6.03 -43.26 21.25
C ALA A 546 -4.88 -42.53 20.53
N ALA A 547 -3.62 -42.88 20.80
CA ALA A 547 -2.46 -42.33 20.10
C ALA A 547 -2.35 -42.88 18.67
N LEU A 548 -2.49 -44.19 18.47
CA LEU A 548 -2.47 -44.80 17.14
C LEU A 548 -3.59 -44.24 16.26
N ARG A 549 -4.80 -44.05 16.81
CA ARG A 549 -5.96 -43.49 16.06
C ARG A 549 -5.78 -42.03 15.60
N GLN A 550 -4.80 -41.31 16.13
CA GLN A 550 -4.46 -39.96 15.66
C GLN A 550 -3.60 -39.98 14.41
N VAL A 551 -2.85 -41.06 14.19
CA VAL A 551 -1.96 -41.19 13.03
C VAL A 551 -2.46 -42.22 12.02
N LEU A 552 -3.27 -43.20 12.40
CA LEU A 552 -3.81 -44.24 11.52
C LEU A 552 -5.33 -44.32 11.70
N ASN A 553 -6.08 -44.22 10.62
CA ASN A 553 -7.54 -44.30 10.70
C ASN A 553 -8.00 -45.74 10.99
N LEU A 554 -9.23 -45.88 11.50
CA LEU A 554 -9.80 -47.19 11.89
C LEU A 554 -9.83 -48.20 10.73
N GLU A 555 -10.12 -47.73 9.52
CA GLU A 555 -10.14 -48.56 8.30
C GLU A 555 -8.74 -48.96 7.81
N ARG A 556 -7.68 -48.40 8.39
CA ARG A 556 -6.28 -48.57 7.95
C ARG A 556 -6.10 -48.28 6.45
N SER A 557 -6.88 -47.33 5.95
CA SER A 557 -6.86 -46.83 4.58
C SER A 557 -6.01 -45.57 4.43
N ALA A 558 -5.85 -44.79 5.50
CA ALA A 558 -5.00 -43.61 5.51
C ALA A 558 -4.22 -43.43 6.82
N THR A 559 -3.05 -42.81 6.70
CA THR A 559 -2.17 -42.47 7.82
C THR A 559 -1.63 -41.06 7.69
N LEU A 560 -1.31 -40.45 8.83
CA LEU A 560 -0.56 -39.21 8.94
C LEU A 560 0.89 -39.51 9.29
N ILE A 561 1.79 -38.75 8.68
CA ILE A 561 3.16 -38.57 9.15
C ILE A 561 3.27 -37.13 9.62
N HIS A 562 3.62 -36.94 10.88
CA HIS A 562 3.90 -35.63 11.46
C HIS A 562 5.41 -35.42 11.49
N ALA A 563 5.86 -34.31 10.96
CA ALA A 563 7.23 -33.85 11.07
C ALA A 563 7.26 -32.46 11.70
N ARG A 564 8.34 -32.13 12.41
CA ARG A 564 8.57 -30.78 12.93
C ARG A 564 9.69 -30.12 12.16
N VAL A 565 9.40 -28.95 11.61
CA VAL A 565 10.35 -28.14 10.86
C VAL A 565 11.09 -27.23 11.83
N GLY A 566 12.42 -27.27 11.78
CA GLY A 566 13.32 -26.50 12.64
C GLY A 566 13.78 -25.16 12.05
N VAL A 567 13.48 -24.91 10.78
CA VAL A 567 13.78 -23.64 10.10
C VAL A 567 12.57 -22.71 10.08
N ASP A 568 12.82 -21.41 10.14
CA ASP A 568 11.83 -20.34 10.22
C ASP A 568 11.66 -19.56 8.91
N ARG A 569 12.60 -19.70 7.96
CA ARG A 569 12.57 -19.03 6.66
C ARG A 569 11.78 -19.83 5.64
N THR A 570 10.85 -19.17 4.94
CA THR A 570 10.02 -19.83 3.91
C THR A 570 10.83 -20.35 2.71
N GLU A 571 11.99 -19.75 2.42
CA GLU A 571 12.90 -20.19 1.36
C GLU A 571 13.47 -21.60 1.63
N GLU A 572 13.85 -21.87 2.89
CA GLU A 572 14.39 -23.17 3.31
C GLU A 572 13.29 -24.23 3.34
N VAL A 573 12.11 -23.88 3.87
CA VAL A 573 10.94 -24.75 3.83
C VAL A 573 10.53 -25.05 2.38
N ALA A 574 10.58 -24.08 1.47
CA ALA A 574 10.26 -24.31 0.07
C ALA A 574 11.21 -25.34 -0.56
N ALA A 575 12.52 -25.23 -0.29
CA ALA A 575 13.53 -26.17 -0.77
C ALA A 575 13.31 -27.59 -0.20
N LEU A 576 12.95 -27.71 1.08
CA LEU A 576 12.56 -28.98 1.70
C LEU A 576 11.33 -29.59 1.01
N LEU A 577 10.29 -28.80 0.78
CA LEU A 577 9.05 -29.27 0.14
C LEU A 577 9.30 -29.74 -1.29
N ASP A 578 10.19 -29.09 -2.03
CA ASP A 578 10.52 -29.50 -3.39
C ASP A 578 11.25 -30.86 -3.41
N ARG A 579 12.17 -31.11 -2.47
CA ARG A 579 12.79 -32.43 -2.28
C ARG A 579 11.78 -33.48 -1.83
N LEU A 580 10.88 -33.12 -0.91
CA LEU A 580 9.86 -34.01 -0.38
C LEU A 580 8.87 -34.45 -1.45
N ARG A 581 8.40 -33.55 -2.32
CA ARG A 581 7.49 -33.89 -3.43
C ARG A 581 8.06 -34.95 -4.37
N VAL A 582 9.38 -34.96 -4.60
CA VAL A 582 10.05 -36.02 -5.38
C VAL A 582 9.96 -37.37 -4.68
N GLN A 583 10.15 -37.42 -3.36
CA GLN A 583 10.02 -38.67 -2.58
C GLN A 583 8.57 -39.15 -2.50
N LEU A 584 7.62 -38.22 -2.37
CA LEU A 584 6.20 -38.55 -2.33
C LEU A 584 5.70 -39.12 -3.67
N ALA A 585 6.20 -38.61 -4.79
CA ALA A 585 5.89 -39.15 -6.12
C ALA A 585 6.47 -40.56 -6.38
N ALA A 586 7.42 -41.00 -5.56
CA ALA A 586 8.05 -42.33 -5.66
C ALA A 586 7.37 -43.39 -4.76
N LEU A 587 6.28 -43.05 -4.07
CA LEU A 587 5.51 -44.03 -3.29
C LEU A 587 4.84 -45.07 -4.22
N PRO A 588 4.76 -46.34 -3.80
CA PRO A 588 4.12 -47.38 -4.59
C PRO A 588 2.59 -47.15 -4.68
N GLU A 589 2.00 -47.44 -5.84
CA GLU A 589 0.54 -47.50 -5.96
C GLU A 589 -0.06 -48.55 -5.00
N PRO A 590 -1.20 -48.28 -4.34
CA PRO A 590 -2.13 -47.17 -4.54
C PRO A 590 -1.89 -45.95 -3.61
N LEU A 591 -0.74 -45.86 -2.93
CA LEU A 591 -0.48 -44.78 -1.97
C LEU A 591 -0.34 -43.42 -2.66
N GLN A 592 -1.13 -42.44 -2.24
CA GLN A 592 -0.97 -41.04 -2.61
C GLN A 592 -0.71 -40.19 -1.37
N ALA A 593 0.10 -39.15 -1.54
CA ALA A 593 0.48 -38.28 -0.46
C ALA A 593 0.08 -36.84 -0.73
N GLN A 594 -0.42 -36.15 0.30
CA GLN A 594 -0.75 -34.73 0.28
C GLN A 594 -0.07 -34.04 1.47
N LEU A 595 0.35 -32.79 1.25
CA LEU A 595 1.10 -32.00 2.23
C LEU A 595 0.20 -30.95 2.88
N THR A 596 0.33 -30.77 4.18
CA THR A 596 -0.38 -29.72 4.93
C THR A 596 0.38 -29.34 6.21
N GLY A 597 -0.22 -28.44 7.01
CA GLY A 597 0.39 -27.82 8.18
C GLY A 597 0.82 -26.38 7.90
N ASP A 598 1.02 -25.61 8.97
CA ASP A 598 1.26 -24.17 8.88
C ASP A 598 2.52 -23.86 8.07
N ALA A 599 3.56 -24.71 8.18
CA ALA A 599 4.78 -24.63 7.40
C ALA A 599 4.51 -24.63 5.87
N VAL A 600 3.61 -25.51 5.43
CA VAL A 600 3.25 -25.68 4.02
C VAL A 600 2.36 -24.53 3.55
N LEU A 601 1.32 -24.22 4.33
CA LEU A 601 0.32 -23.20 3.97
C LEU A 601 0.97 -21.82 3.76
N VAL A 602 1.82 -21.38 4.70
CA VAL A 602 2.51 -20.09 4.60
C VAL A 602 3.50 -20.11 3.43
N THR A 603 4.30 -21.17 3.29
CA THR A 603 5.31 -21.26 2.23
C THR A 603 4.70 -21.29 0.83
N GLU A 604 3.63 -22.06 0.62
CA GLU A 604 2.90 -22.09 -0.65
C GLU A 604 2.22 -20.75 -0.93
N SER A 605 1.66 -20.10 0.09
CA SER A 605 1.07 -18.76 -0.03
C SER A 605 2.12 -17.73 -0.45
N VAL A 606 3.29 -17.70 0.19
CA VAL A 606 4.39 -16.79 -0.20
C VAL A 606 4.82 -17.02 -1.65
N ARG A 607 4.88 -18.29 -2.11
CA ARG A 607 5.21 -18.60 -3.52
C ARG A 607 4.19 -18.07 -4.51
N ILE A 608 2.89 -18.25 -4.24
CA ILE A 608 1.81 -17.72 -5.09
C ILE A 608 1.88 -16.18 -5.13
N VAL A 609 2.05 -15.57 -3.96
CA VAL A 609 2.01 -14.12 -3.78
C VAL A 609 3.20 -13.42 -4.42
N THR A 610 4.36 -14.06 -4.45
CA THR A 610 5.57 -13.53 -5.09
C THR A 610 5.33 -13.13 -6.54
N ALA A 611 4.65 -13.99 -7.33
CA ALA A 611 4.34 -13.70 -8.72
C ALA A 611 3.33 -12.53 -8.85
N ASP A 612 2.32 -12.52 -7.98
CA ASP A 612 1.27 -11.50 -7.96
C ASP A 612 1.79 -10.11 -7.57
N GLN A 613 2.79 -10.05 -6.68
CA GLN A 613 3.36 -8.78 -6.22
C GLN A 613 3.99 -8.00 -7.36
N LEU A 614 4.86 -8.63 -8.16
CA LEU A 614 5.49 -7.98 -9.30
C LEU A 614 4.45 -7.52 -10.33
N GLN A 615 3.41 -8.33 -10.57
CA GLN A 615 2.30 -7.97 -11.45
C GLN A 615 1.50 -6.77 -10.91
N SER A 616 1.23 -6.72 -9.61
CA SER A 616 0.49 -5.62 -8.97
C SER A 616 1.24 -4.28 -9.06
N ILE A 617 2.56 -4.29 -8.86
CA ILE A 617 3.41 -3.11 -8.99
C ILE A 617 3.47 -2.64 -10.45
N ALA A 618 3.70 -3.58 -11.38
CA ALA A 618 3.72 -3.27 -12.80
C ALA A 618 2.37 -2.71 -13.28
N LEU A 619 1.26 -3.28 -12.80
CA LEU A 619 -0.07 -2.77 -13.07
C LEU A 619 -0.29 -1.39 -12.45
N ALA A 620 0.12 -1.16 -11.20
CA ALA A 620 0.00 0.14 -10.55
C ALA A 620 0.70 1.23 -11.38
N LEU A 621 1.94 0.98 -11.81
CA LEU A 621 2.70 1.86 -12.70
C LEU A 621 1.99 2.07 -14.04
N ALA A 622 1.47 1.02 -14.66
CA ALA A 622 0.75 1.11 -15.94
C ALA A 622 -0.54 1.91 -15.83
N LEU A 623 -1.33 1.72 -14.77
CA LEU A 623 -2.57 2.45 -14.53
C LEU A 623 -2.30 3.91 -14.18
N ILE A 624 -1.25 4.18 -13.41
CA ILE A 624 -0.77 5.53 -13.14
C ILE A 624 -0.32 6.23 -14.42
N TYR A 625 0.48 5.55 -15.25
CA TYR A 625 0.87 6.06 -16.56
C TYR A 625 -0.36 6.38 -17.42
N ALA A 626 -1.35 5.48 -17.46
CA ALA A 626 -2.60 5.70 -18.18
C ALA A 626 -3.38 6.91 -17.63
N CYS A 627 -3.43 7.07 -16.30
CA CYS A 627 -4.06 8.22 -15.63
C CYS A 627 -3.38 9.54 -16.04
N LEU A 628 -2.05 9.60 -15.98
CA LEU A 628 -1.29 10.79 -16.39
C LEU A 628 -1.39 11.06 -17.90
N ALA A 629 -1.29 10.02 -18.73
CA ALA A 629 -1.44 10.14 -20.17
C ALA A 629 -2.81 10.69 -20.56
N LEU A 630 -3.87 10.22 -19.89
CA LEU A 630 -5.24 10.74 -20.05
C LEU A 630 -5.34 12.19 -19.58
N GLN A 631 -4.78 12.50 -18.41
CA GLN A 631 -4.78 13.84 -17.82
C GLN A 631 -4.09 14.89 -18.72
N PHE A 632 -2.96 14.53 -19.32
CA PHE A 632 -2.23 15.41 -20.24
C PHE A 632 -2.68 15.27 -21.69
N ALA A 633 -3.71 14.46 -21.97
CA ALA A 633 -4.18 14.14 -23.32
C ALA A 633 -3.05 13.76 -24.29
N SER A 634 -1.97 13.17 -23.75
CA SER A 634 -0.71 12.98 -24.45
C SER A 634 0.08 11.86 -23.77
N TRP A 635 0.23 10.75 -24.48
CA TRP A 635 1.01 9.60 -24.01
C TRP A 635 2.49 9.95 -23.79
N ARG A 636 3.06 10.87 -24.59
CA ARG A 636 4.45 11.34 -24.41
C ARG A 636 4.63 12.14 -23.14
N VAL A 637 3.70 13.05 -22.85
CA VAL A 637 3.76 13.86 -21.62
C VAL A 637 3.47 12.99 -20.40
N GLY A 638 2.51 12.05 -20.51
CA GLY A 638 2.28 11.03 -19.49
C GLY A 638 3.55 10.25 -19.16
N LEU A 639 4.29 9.80 -20.17
CA LEU A 639 5.52 9.04 -19.97
C LEU A 639 6.60 9.88 -19.29
N LEU A 640 6.74 11.14 -19.69
CA LEU A 640 7.70 12.07 -19.09
C LEU A 640 7.33 12.38 -17.63
N ALA A 641 6.05 12.48 -17.32
CA ALA A 641 5.55 12.71 -15.98
C ALA A 641 5.67 11.48 -15.07
N THR A 642 5.74 10.26 -15.61
CA THR A 642 6.02 9.04 -14.83
C THR A 642 7.49 8.82 -14.52
N LEU A 643 8.43 9.47 -15.23
CA LEU A 643 9.87 9.24 -15.02
C LEU A 643 10.38 9.55 -13.61
N PRO A 644 10.00 10.67 -12.96
CA PRO A 644 10.40 10.94 -11.58
C PRO A 644 9.90 9.84 -10.63
N THR A 645 8.66 9.39 -10.82
CA THR A 645 8.07 8.30 -10.05
C THR A 645 8.83 6.98 -10.28
N LEU A 646 9.20 6.65 -11.52
CA LEU A 646 10.01 5.46 -11.83
C LEU A 646 11.38 5.49 -11.15
N LEU A 647 12.02 6.67 -11.07
CA LEU A 647 13.28 6.84 -10.35
C LEU A 647 13.12 6.54 -8.87
N GLN A 648 12.08 7.07 -8.24
CA GLN A 648 11.76 6.78 -6.84
C GLN A 648 11.53 5.28 -6.62
N THR A 649 10.69 4.64 -7.44
CA THR A 649 10.40 3.20 -7.36
C THR A 649 11.67 2.37 -7.50
N ALA A 650 12.56 2.74 -8.44
CA ALA A 650 13.85 2.07 -8.57
C ALA A 650 14.67 2.22 -7.29
N ILE A 651 14.78 3.43 -6.72
CA ILE A 651 15.52 3.68 -5.47
C ILE A 651 14.94 2.85 -4.32
N TYR A 652 13.62 2.70 -4.22
CA TYR A 652 12.97 1.85 -3.23
C TYR A 652 13.45 0.40 -3.33
N PHE A 653 13.32 -0.24 -4.49
CA PHE A 653 13.77 -1.63 -4.68
C PHE A 653 15.29 -1.79 -4.55
N GLY A 654 16.06 -0.78 -4.98
CA GLY A 654 17.51 -0.76 -4.78
C GLY A 654 17.89 -0.71 -3.29
N ALA A 655 17.14 0.05 -2.48
CA ALA A 655 17.33 0.11 -1.04
C ALA A 655 16.98 -1.22 -0.36
N LEU A 656 15.92 -1.91 -0.81
CA LEU A 656 15.60 -3.27 -0.33
C LEU A 656 16.73 -4.25 -0.63
N GLY A 657 17.26 -4.23 -1.87
CA GLY A 657 18.33 -5.12 -2.30
C GLY A 657 19.65 -4.90 -1.53
N LEU A 658 20.05 -3.65 -1.32
CA LEU A 658 21.26 -3.32 -0.54
C LEU A 658 21.08 -3.50 0.97
N GLY A 659 19.87 -3.25 1.48
CA GLY A 659 19.54 -3.36 2.89
C GLY A 659 19.28 -4.80 3.36
N GLY A 660 19.20 -5.76 2.44
CA GLY A 660 18.88 -7.16 2.76
C GLY A 660 17.45 -7.37 3.27
N VAL A 661 16.56 -6.40 3.06
CA VAL A 661 15.15 -6.47 3.44
C VAL A 661 14.41 -7.30 2.39
N THR A 662 13.62 -8.28 2.81
CA THR A 662 12.89 -9.14 1.88
C THR A 662 11.69 -8.43 1.26
N LEU A 663 11.43 -8.73 -0.01
CA LEU A 663 10.17 -8.41 -0.65
C LEU A 663 9.12 -9.40 -0.13
N ASN A 664 8.11 -8.87 0.55
CA ASN A 664 6.99 -9.62 1.11
C ASN A 664 5.69 -8.80 0.96
N ALA A 665 4.58 -9.31 1.50
CA ALA A 665 3.30 -8.63 1.39
C ALA A 665 3.39 -7.19 1.90
N THR A 666 3.95 -6.98 3.11
CA THR A 666 4.04 -5.67 3.74
C THR A 666 4.92 -4.67 2.96
N THR A 667 6.10 -5.08 2.51
CA THR A 667 6.99 -4.20 1.73
C THR A 667 6.44 -3.91 0.34
N SER A 668 5.65 -4.80 -0.25
CA SER A 668 4.95 -4.50 -1.52
C SER A 668 3.85 -3.45 -1.35
N LEU A 669 3.14 -3.44 -0.21
CA LEU A 669 2.12 -2.44 0.12
C LEU A 669 2.71 -1.02 0.22
N VAL A 670 3.90 -0.89 0.83
CA VAL A 670 4.60 0.40 0.95
C VAL A 670 4.79 1.02 -0.41
N GLU A 671 5.34 0.29 -1.38
CA GLU A 671 5.65 0.86 -2.69
C GLU A 671 4.39 1.28 -3.43
N CYS A 672 3.37 0.40 -3.55
CA CYS A 672 2.12 0.75 -4.23
C CYS A 672 1.41 1.95 -3.58
N LEU A 673 1.46 2.05 -2.25
CA LEU A 673 0.92 3.20 -1.52
C LEU A 673 1.72 4.48 -1.80
N VAL A 674 3.04 4.44 -1.62
CA VAL A 674 3.89 5.62 -1.75
C VAL A 674 3.96 6.09 -3.20
N LEU A 675 3.83 5.19 -4.18
CA LEU A 675 3.66 5.51 -5.60
C LEU A 675 2.44 6.42 -5.83
N GLY A 676 1.30 6.09 -5.21
CA GLY A 676 0.08 6.90 -5.24
C GLY A 676 0.21 8.23 -4.49
N LEU A 677 0.97 8.27 -3.40
CA LEU A 677 1.25 9.49 -2.64
C LEU A 677 2.26 10.43 -3.31
N ALA A 678 3.21 9.89 -4.07
CA ALA A 678 4.26 10.66 -4.73
C ALA A 678 3.76 11.38 -5.98
N ILE A 679 2.86 10.74 -6.73
CA ILE A 679 2.34 11.31 -7.97
C ILE A 679 1.47 12.56 -7.75
N ASP A 680 0.89 12.69 -6.56
CA ASP A 680 0.09 13.86 -6.14
C ASP A 680 0.85 15.17 -6.37
N ASP A 681 2.09 15.23 -5.89
CA ASP A 681 2.94 16.42 -5.95
C ASP A 681 3.37 16.74 -7.38
N THR A 682 3.69 15.70 -8.16
CA THR A 682 3.98 15.83 -9.59
C THR A 682 2.76 16.39 -10.33
N ILE A 683 1.53 15.94 -10.04
CA ILE A 683 0.29 16.48 -10.64
C ILE A 683 0.10 17.96 -10.28
N HIS A 684 0.26 18.32 -9.00
CA HIS A 684 0.12 19.70 -8.53
C HIS A 684 1.19 20.62 -9.15
N TYR A 685 2.44 20.15 -9.23
CA TYR A 685 3.53 20.85 -9.90
C TYR A 685 3.23 21.08 -11.38
N LEU A 686 2.86 20.03 -12.12
CA LEU A 686 2.60 20.12 -13.55
C LEU A 686 1.38 21.00 -13.87
N ALA A 687 0.35 20.98 -13.02
CA ALA A 687 -0.81 21.85 -13.16
C ALA A 687 -0.42 23.35 -13.04
N ARG A 688 0.44 23.69 -12.07
CA ARG A 688 0.93 25.07 -11.88
C ARG A 688 1.96 25.47 -12.96
N PHE A 689 2.87 24.56 -13.32
CA PHE A 689 3.85 24.76 -14.38
C PHE A 689 3.20 25.12 -15.70
N ASN A 690 2.20 24.37 -16.11
CA ASN A 690 1.48 24.64 -17.35
C ASN A 690 0.79 26.02 -17.33
N SER A 691 0.15 26.39 -16.22
CA SER A 691 -0.46 27.72 -16.06
C SER A 691 0.57 28.86 -16.09
N ALA A 692 1.69 28.70 -15.39
CA ALA A 692 2.73 29.73 -15.25
C ALA A 692 3.59 29.88 -16.53
N ALA A 693 3.92 28.78 -17.21
CA ALA A 693 4.71 28.78 -18.43
C ALA A 693 4.02 29.53 -19.58
N ARG A 694 2.67 29.50 -19.63
CA ARG A 694 1.90 30.28 -20.61
C ARG A 694 1.92 31.77 -20.32
N GLN A 695 1.75 32.17 -19.07
CA GLN A 695 1.70 33.58 -18.70
C GLN A 695 3.06 34.29 -18.83
N ARG A 696 4.17 33.56 -18.67
CA ARG A 696 5.52 34.16 -18.59
C ARG A 696 6.39 33.99 -19.84
N VAL A 697 5.85 33.44 -20.93
CA VAL A 697 6.49 33.25 -22.26
C VAL A 697 7.72 32.31 -22.26
N SER A 698 8.34 32.01 -21.10
CA SER A 698 9.55 31.18 -20.94
C SER A 698 9.32 29.98 -20.02
N GLU A 699 9.65 28.78 -20.51
CA GLU A 699 9.51 27.50 -19.81
C GLU A 699 10.34 27.44 -18.52
N SER A 700 11.57 27.95 -18.55
CA SER A 700 12.45 27.99 -17.37
C SER A 700 11.90 28.92 -16.28
N LYS A 701 11.40 30.10 -16.64
CA LYS A 701 10.74 31.02 -15.69
C LYS A 701 9.42 30.45 -15.18
N GLY A 702 8.71 29.67 -15.99
CA GLY A 702 7.52 28.93 -15.60
C GLY A 702 7.82 27.84 -14.57
N ALA A 703 8.92 27.09 -14.73
CA ALA A 703 9.37 26.06 -13.79
C ALA A 703 9.66 26.62 -12.39
N VAL A 704 10.44 27.71 -12.29
CA VAL A 704 10.72 28.36 -11.00
C VAL A 704 9.45 28.89 -10.35
N ALA A 705 8.53 29.45 -11.14
CA ALA A 705 7.25 29.95 -10.64
C ALA A 705 6.37 28.84 -10.05
N ALA A 706 6.30 27.71 -10.76
CA ALA A 706 5.55 26.54 -10.33
C ALA A 706 6.14 25.95 -9.05
N LEU A 707 7.48 25.83 -9.00
CA LEU A 707 8.18 25.38 -7.80
C LEU A 707 7.89 26.30 -6.62
N GLY A 708 7.91 27.63 -6.81
CA GLY A 708 7.56 28.59 -5.75
C GLY A 708 6.13 28.43 -5.22
N ALA A 709 5.17 28.15 -6.10
CA ALA A 709 3.78 27.95 -5.70
C ALA A 709 3.54 26.61 -4.98
N VAL A 710 4.34 25.59 -5.30
CA VAL A 710 4.10 24.20 -4.90
C VAL A 710 5.03 23.73 -3.77
N MET A 711 6.21 24.34 -3.62
CA MET A 711 7.22 23.93 -2.62
C MET A 711 6.70 23.95 -1.19
N ARG A 712 6.00 25.01 -0.76
CA ARG A 712 5.44 25.10 0.59
C ARG A 712 4.44 23.98 0.87
N PRO A 713 3.35 23.82 0.11
CA PRO A 713 2.38 22.75 0.39
C PRO A 713 3.02 21.36 0.28
N VAL A 714 3.82 21.08 -0.75
CA VAL A 714 4.45 19.76 -0.95
C VAL A 714 5.44 19.40 0.16
N THR A 715 6.24 20.36 0.61
CA THR A 715 7.20 20.09 1.71
C THR A 715 6.45 19.83 3.01
N LEU A 716 5.38 20.58 3.28
CA LEU A 716 4.57 20.36 4.48
C LEU A 716 3.84 19.02 4.42
N THR A 717 3.25 18.63 3.29
CA THR A 717 2.58 17.34 3.16
C THR A 717 3.56 16.19 3.30
N LYS A 718 4.72 16.22 2.63
CA LYS A 718 5.76 15.19 2.77
C LYS A 718 6.32 15.07 4.19
N ALA A 719 6.56 16.20 4.86
CA ALA A 719 6.99 16.19 6.25
C ALA A 719 5.95 15.55 7.17
N ILE A 720 4.67 15.89 6.98
CA ILE A 720 3.58 15.33 7.78
C ILE A 720 3.36 13.84 7.51
N LEU A 721 3.30 13.43 6.24
CA LEU A 721 3.16 12.03 5.86
C LEU A 721 4.33 11.22 6.44
N GLY A 722 5.57 11.71 6.27
CA GLY A 722 6.77 11.08 6.82
C GLY A 722 6.74 10.96 8.34
N LEU A 723 6.39 12.03 9.06
CA LEU A 723 6.23 12.00 10.51
C LEU A 723 5.14 11.03 10.96
N GLY A 724 4.00 10.97 10.25
CA GLY A 724 2.93 10.04 10.53
C GLY A 724 3.34 8.57 10.38
N PHE A 725 4.12 8.24 9.34
CA PHE A 725 4.66 6.88 9.18
C PHE A 725 5.80 6.58 10.17
N ILE A 726 6.60 7.56 10.57
CA ILE A 726 7.65 7.39 11.61
C ILE A 726 7.04 6.95 12.94
N VAL A 727 5.83 7.39 13.29
CA VAL A 727 5.16 6.95 14.53
C VAL A 727 4.96 5.43 14.56
N LEU A 728 4.81 4.76 13.41
CA LEU A 728 4.70 3.29 13.35
C LEU A 728 5.95 2.57 13.86
N ILE A 729 7.11 3.24 13.87
CA ILE A 729 8.35 2.69 14.42
C ILE A 729 8.23 2.44 15.94
N THR A 730 7.28 3.09 16.62
CA THR A 730 7.03 2.89 18.04
C THR A 730 6.05 1.75 18.35
N GLY A 731 5.60 1.00 17.33
CA GLY A 731 4.66 -0.10 17.49
C GLY A 731 5.31 -1.43 17.87
N ASP A 732 4.52 -2.35 18.40
CA ASP A 732 4.96 -3.68 18.86
C ASP A 732 5.17 -4.69 17.70
N LEU A 733 4.64 -4.39 16.51
CA LEU A 733 4.68 -5.28 15.34
C LEU A 733 5.80 -4.86 14.37
N HIS A 734 6.83 -5.69 14.26
CA HIS A 734 8.01 -5.46 13.44
C HIS A 734 7.67 -5.17 11.97
N ASN A 735 6.70 -5.91 11.40
CA ASN A 735 6.26 -5.66 10.03
C ASN A 735 5.73 -4.23 9.83
N GLN A 736 5.09 -3.65 10.85
CA GLN A 736 4.57 -2.28 10.79
C GLN A 736 5.68 -1.25 11.05
N VAL A 737 6.65 -1.56 11.90
CA VAL A 737 7.88 -0.77 12.06
C VAL A 737 8.60 -0.68 10.71
N VAL A 738 8.78 -1.81 10.04
CA VAL A 738 9.38 -1.90 8.70
C VAL A 738 8.59 -1.08 7.68
N PHE A 739 7.28 -1.21 7.68
CA PHE A 739 6.39 -0.40 6.85
C PHE A 739 6.59 1.10 7.10
N GLY A 740 6.65 1.54 8.36
CA GLY A 740 6.77 2.93 8.75
C GLY A 740 8.06 3.60 8.27
N TRP A 741 9.22 2.99 8.52
CA TRP A 741 10.49 3.60 8.11
C TRP A 741 10.70 3.53 6.59
N LEU A 742 10.25 2.46 5.93
CA LEU A 742 10.30 2.36 4.47
C LEU A 742 9.39 3.40 3.82
N ALA A 743 8.15 3.56 4.30
CA ALA A 743 7.23 4.56 3.77
C ALA A 743 7.76 5.98 3.96
N ALA A 744 8.26 6.31 5.17
CA ALA A 744 8.84 7.61 5.45
C ALA A 744 10.09 7.90 4.61
N GLY A 745 11.01 6.92 4.49
CA GLY A 745 12.21 7.04 3.67
C GLY A 745 11.89 7.22 2.19
N THR A 746 10.92 6.47 1.67
CA THR A 746 10.50 6.55 0.26
C THR A 746 9.82 7.88 -0.03
N LEU A 747 8.99 8.40 0.89
CA LEU A 747 8.40 9.74 0.77
C LEU A 747 9.44 10.85 0.84
N PHE A 748 10.50 10.68 1.62
CA PHE A 748 11.62 11.62 1.66
C PHE A 748 12.38 11.62 0.33
N VAL A 749 12.64 10.44 -0.25
CA VAL A 749 13.22 10.34 -1.60
C VAL A 749 12.29 10.98 -2.64
N ALA A 750 10.98 10.71 -2.57
CA ALA A 750 9.97 11.33 -3.43
C ALA A 750 10.05 12.86 -3.38
N TRP A 751 10.12 13.42 -2.17
CA TRP A 751 10.26 14.86 -1.95
C TRP A 751 11.53 15.43 -2.61
N LEU A 752 12.68 14.76 -2.48
CA LEU A 752 13.91 15.19 -3.16
C LEU A 752 13.78 15.13 -4.69
N VAL A 753 13.17 14.06 -5.21
CA VAL A 753 12.91 13.91 -6.64
C VAL A 753 11.99 15.04 -7.14
N ASP A 754 10.93 15.36 -6.42
CA ASP A 754 9.99 16.43 -6.79
C ASP A 754 10.60 17.83 -6.71
N LEU A 755 11.55 18.07 -5.79
CA LEU A 755 12.20 19.37 -5.66
C LEU A 755 13.32 19.60 -6.68
N PHE A 756 14.10 18.58 -7.03
CA PHE A 756 15.29 18.75 -7.88
C PHE A 756 15.12 18.15 -9.28
N VAL A 757 14.58 16.93 -9.36
CA VAL A 757 14.54 16.14 -10.59
C VAL A 757 13.36 16.56 -11.46
N THR A 758 12.17 16.69 -10.88
CA THR A 758 10.93 17.06 -11.60
C THR A 758 11.06 18.41 -12.32
N PRO A 759 11.54 19.51 -11.70
CA PRO A 759 11.72 20.79 -12.40
C PRO A 759 12.79 20.73 -13.49
N ALA A 760 13.90 20.01 -13.24
CA ALA A 760 14.96 19.82 -14.22
C ALA A 760 14.47 19.09 -15.48
N PHE A 761 13.66 18.02 -15.32
CA PHE A 761 13.02 17.32 -16.43
C PHE A 761 12.04 18.20 -17.21
N MET A 762 11.18 18.95 -16.51
CA MET A 762 10.08 19.72 -17.12
C MET A 762 10.49 21.06 -17.74
N SER A 763 11.64 21.62 -17.33
CA SER A 763 12.14 22.92 -17.79
C SER A 763 12.36 23.08 -19.32
N GLY A 764 12.26 21.99 -20.11
CA GLY A 764 12.35 22.04 -21.57
C GLY A 764 11.13 21.48 -22.31
N VAL A 765 9.98 21.36 -21.65
CA VAL A 765 8.75 20.79 -22.22
C VAL A 765 7.59 21.76 -22.03
N ARG A 766 6.98 22.24 -23.12
CA ARG A 766 5.66 22.91 -23.08
C ARG A 766 4.56 21.86 -23.05
N ILE A 767 3.75 21.87 -22.00
CA ILE A 767 2.66 20.92 -21.77
C ILE A 767 1.32 21.57 -22.11
N VAL A 768 0.40 20.81 -22.70
CA VAL A 768 -1.02 21.19 -22.84
C VAL A 768 -1.82 20.15 -22.05
N THR A 769 -2.54 20.56 -21.00
CA THR A 769 -3.39 19.63 -20.23
C THR A 769 -4.74 19.43 -20.91
N LEU A 770 -5.38 18.28 -20.67
CA LEU A 770 -6.77 18.02 -21.09
C LEU A 770 -7.73 19.11 -20.57
N TRP A 771 -7.51 19.58 -19.33
CA TRP A 771 -8.34 20.59 -18.69
C TRP A 771 -8.25 21.95 -19.35
N ASP A 772 -7.11 22.34 -19.87
CA ASP A 772 -7.04 23.60 -20.61
C ASP A 772 -7.80 23.49 -21.94
N SER A 773 -7.77 22.33 -22.59
CA SER A 773 -8.63 22.05 -23.75
C SER A 773 -10.12 21.99 -23.40
N LEU A 774 -10.49 21.81 -22.14
CA LEU A 774 -11.87 21.86 -21.68
C LEU A 774 -12.27 23.26 -21.19
N ARG A 775 -11.33 24.06 -20.68
CA ARG A 775 -11.54 25.42 -20.16
C ARG A 775 -11.41 26.52 -21.22
N VAL A 776 -10.65 26.30 -22.29
CA VAL A 776 -10.53 27.28 -23.39
C VAL A 776 -11.86 27.39 -24.11
N ASP A 777 -12.61 28.41 -23.70
CA ASP A 777 -13.83 28.84 -24.34
C ASP A 777 -13.49 29.82 -25.46
N LEU A 778 -13.58 29.32 -26.68
CA LEU A 778 -13.44 30.11 -27.89
C LEU A 778 -14.79 30.61 -28.40
N GLY A 779 -15.91 30.38 -27.69
CA GLY A 779 -17.28 30.62 -28.16
C GLY A 779 -17.84 29.46 -29.01
N GLU A 780 -19.11 29.57 -29.41
CA GLU A 780 -19.77 28.57 -30.27
C GLU A 780 -19.27 28.65 -31.72
N ASP A 781 -19.22 27.49 -32.41
CA ASP A 781 -18.89 27.37 -33.84
C ASP A 781 -17.64 28.14 -34.31
N VAL A 782 -16.56 28.05 -33.54
CA VAL A 782 -15.27 28.70 -33.81
C VAL A 782 -14.74 28.43 -35.23
N GLN A 783 -14.98 27.23 -35.77
CA GLN A 783 -14.53 26.84 -37.11
C GLN A 783 -15.26 27.56 -38.24
N ARG A 784 -16.46 28.07 -37.96
CA ARG A 784 -17.27 28.85 -38.90
C ARG A 784 -17.07 30.35 -38.68
N THR A 785 -16.85 30.76 -37.44
CA THR A 785 -16.72 32.18 -37.06
C THR A 785 -15.29 32.71 -37.13
N ILE A 786 -14.28 31.85 -37.06
CA ILE A 786 -12.85 32.21 -37.18
C ILE A 786 -12.26 31.50 -38.40
N PRO A 787 -12.09 32.19 -39.54
CA PRO A 787 -11.61 31.58 -40.79
C PRO A 787 -10.26 30.87 -40.67
N LEU A 788 -9.36 31.37 -39.82
CA LEU A 788 -8.06 30.75 -39.57
C LEU A 788 -8.18 29.30 -39.04
N LEU A 789 -9.26 29.01 -38.31
CA LEU A 789 -9.52 27.72 -37.67
C LEU A 789 -10.44 26.82 -38.50
N SER A 790 -10.77 27.21 -39.74
CA SER A 790 -11.68 26.48 -40.61
C SER A 790 -11.15 25.07 -40.95
N GLY A 791 -12.03 24.07 -40.82
CA GLY A 791 -11.72 22.67 -41.10
C GLY A 791 -10.87 21.95 -40.04
N LEU A 792 -10.51 22.60 -38.94
CA LEU A 792 -9.98 21.93 -37.76
C LEU A 792 -11.13 21.28 -36.96
N LYS A 793 -10.91 20.15 -36.30
CA LYS A 793 -11.87 19.61 -35.31
C LYS A 793 -11.96 20.54 -34.08
N PRO A 794 -13.04 20.51 -33.27
CA PRO A 794 -13.18 21.40 -32.12
C PRO A 794 -12.01 21.27 -31.13
N ARG A 795 -11.51 20.05 -30.94
CA ARG A 795 -10.31 19.79 -30.13
C ARG A 795 -9.04 20.39 -30.74
N GLU A 796 -8.86 20.29 -32.06
CA GLU A 796 -7.68 20.83 -32.76
C GLU A 796 -7.64 22.36 -32.72
N ALA A 797 -8.80 23.02 -32.88
CA ALA A 797 -8.94 24.46 -32.72
C ALA A 797 -8.57 24.92 -31.30
N ARG A 798 -8.97 24.16 -30.27
CA ARG A 798 -8.58 24.43 -28.88
C ARG A 798 -7.09 24.18 -28.64
N ILE A 799 -6.52 23.11 -29.20
CA ILE A 799 -5.06 22.86 -29.13
C ILE A 799 -4.29 24.03 -29.78
N PHE A 800 -4.72 24.50 -30.96
CA PHE A 800 -4.12 25.68 -31.58
C PHE A 800 -4.22 26.90 -30.67
N ALA A 801 -5.41 27.19 -30.12
CA ALA A 801 -5.61 28.32 -29.22
C ALA A 801 -4.82 28.21 -27.90
N LEU A 802 -4.47 26.99 -27.47
CA LEU A 802 -3.62 26.73 -26.31
C LEU A 802 -2.14 26.86 -26.62
N MET A 803 -1.76 26.69 -27.88
CA MET A 803 -0.40 26.90 -28.37
C MET A 803 -0.13 28.37 -28.69
N ALA A 804 -1.15 29.08 -29.16
CA ALA A 804 -1.15 30.54 -29.23
C ALA A 804 -1.38 31.16 -27.84
N ASN A 805 -0.89 32.38 -27.64
CA ASN A 805 -1.08 33.11 -26.40
C ASN A 805 -2.45 33.81 -26.40
N LEU A 806 -3.45 33.22 -25.71
CA LEU A 806 -4.76 33.84 -25.50
C LEU A 806 -4.66 34.91 -24.41
N GLN A 807 -4.84 36.17 -24.79
CA GLN A 807 -4.77 37.32 -23.90
C GLN A 807 -6.04 38.18 -23.98
N THR A 808 -6.45 38.74 -22.84
CA THR A 808 -7.52 39.75 -22.77
C THR A 808 -6.89 41.11 -22.65
N VAL A 809 -7.24 42.01 -23.56
CA VAL A 809 -6.68 43.37 -23.64
C VAL A 809 -7.79 44.39 -23.39
N PRO A 810 -7.57 45.39 -22.50
CA PRO A 810 -8.57 46.39 -22.18
C PRO A 810 -8.80 47.37 -23.35
N ALA A 811 -9.97 48.00 -23.39
CA ALA A 811 -10.31 49.01 -24.40
C ALA A 811 -9.30 50.18 -24.40
N GLY A 812 -9.03 50.74 -25.58
CA GLY A 812 -8.06 51.82 -25.79
C GLY A 812 -6.59 51.40 -25.91
N THR A 813 -6.27 50.11 -25.87
CA THR A 813 -4.89 49.62 -25.99
C THR A 813 -4.45 49.56 -27.46
N ARG A 814 -3.24 50.07 -27.76
CA ARG A 814 -2.59 49.92 -29.07
C ARG A 814 -1.94 48.55 -29.21
N LEU A 815 -2.33 47.80 -30.23
CA LEU A 815 -1.81 46.46 -30.54
C LEU A 815 -0.73 46.47 -31.62
N ILE A 816 -0.87 47.33 -32.63
CA ILE A 816 0.05 47.45 -33.76
C ILE A 816 0.25 48.94 -34.05
N THR A 817 1.48 49.35 -34.29
CA THR A 817 1.82 50.71 -34.73
C THR A 817 2.18 50.71 -36.21
N GLU A 818 1.66 51.67 -36.97
CA GLU A 818 2.01 51.88 -38.37
C GLU A 818 3.51 52.14 -38.53
N GLY A 819 4.15 51.53 -39.53
CA GLY A 819 5.56 51.73 -39.84
C GLY A 819 6.54 50.84 -39.05
N GLU A 820 6.07 50.12 -38.02
CA GLU A 820 6.86 49.06 -37.38
C GLU A 820 7.27 48.03 -38.45
N SER A 821 8.55 47.68 -38.46
CA SER A 821 9.13 46.70 -39.38
C SER A 821 9.85 45.67 -38.54
N CYS A 822 9.76 44.40 -38.92
CA CYS A 822 10.59 43.37 -38.33
C CYS A 822 12.06 43.68 -38.66
N GLY A 823 12.89 44.02 -37.66
CA GLY A 823 14.26 44.47 -37.94
C GLY A 823 15.15 44.77 -36.75
N ASP A 824 15.69 43.72 -36.11
CA ASP A 824 17.14 43.51 -35.89
C ASP A 824 17.38 42.22 -35.08
N GLY A 825 16.94 41.06 -35.57
CA GLY A 825 17.32 39.74 -35.02
C GLY A 825 17.02 39.46 -33.53
N THR A 826 16.44 40.41 -32.79
CA THR A 826 16.12 40.29 -31.38
C THR A 826 14.81 39.55 -31.24
N ARG A 827 14.88 38.30 -30.76
CA ARG A 827 13.73 37.50 -30.34
C ARG A 827 12.80 38.33 -29.45
N GLY A 828 11.57 38.57 -29.91
CA GLY A 828 10.51 39.21 -29.13
C GLY A 828 10.01 40.56 -29.67
N ASP A 829 10.38 40.97 -30.88
CA ASP A 829 9.86 42.18 -31.51
C ASP A 829 8.37 42.01 -31.93
N PRO A 830 7.43 42.82 -31.40
CA PRO A 830 5.99 42.72 -31.71
C PRO A 830 5.66 42.95 -33.19
N ALA A 831 6.61 43.42 -34.00
CA ALA A 831 6.46 43.61 -35.44
C ALA A 831 6.15 42.31 -36.22
N GLY A 832 6.49 41.14 -35.66
CA GLY A 832 6.20 39.82 -36.27
C GLY A 832 4.86 39.19 -35.86
N ASP A 833 4.21 39.65 -34.79
CA ASP A 833 3.07 38.94 -34.19
C ASP A 833 1.80 38.95 -35.08
N ILE A 834 1.07 37.84 -35.08
CA ILE A 834 -0.29 37.74 -35.65
C ILE A 834 -1.30 37.74 -34.50
N TYR A 835 -2.36 38.53 -34.65
CA TYR A 835 -3.47 38.60 -33.70
C TYR A 835 -4.76 38.07 -34.34
N VAL A 836 -5.47 37.18 -33.65
CA VAL A 836 -6.78 36.69 -34.06
C VAL A 836 -7.82 37.07 -33.02
N VAL A 837 -8.86 37.79 -33.43
CA VAL A 837 -9.92 38.24 -32.52
C VAL A 837 -10.85 37.09 -32.18
N VAL A 838 -10.90 36.72 -30.91
CA VAL A 838 -11.86 35.73 -30.40
C VAL A 838 -13.17 36.43 -30.06
N ASP A 839 -13.12 37.50 -29.27
CA ASP A 839 -14.29 38.33 -28.91
C ASP A 839 -13.85 39.79 -28.74
N GLY A 840 -14.72 40.75 -29.06
CA GLY A 840 -14.43 42.20 -28.96
C GLY A 840 -14.36 42.89 -30.34
N ARG A 841 -14.01 44.17 -30.34
CA ARG A 841 -13.90 45.00 -31.55
C ARG A 841 -12.59 45.77 -31.57
N LEU A 842 -11.97 45.82 -32.74
CA LEU A 842 -10.74 46.54 -33.04
C LEU A 842 -11.01 47.61 -34.10
N GLU A 843 -10.37 48.75 -33.98
CA GLU A 843 -10.33 49.76 -35.03
C GLU A 843 -8.96 49.77 -35.71
N ILE A 844 -8.97 49.80 -37.04
CA ILE A 844 -7.77 49.88 -37.88
C ILE A 844 -7.80 51.26 -38.54
N PHE A 845 -6.74 52.04 -38.37
CA PHE A 845 -6.67 53.42 -38.85
C PHE A 845 -5.26 53.84 -39.24
N ILE A 846 -5.17 54.85 -40.10
CA ILE A 846 -3.90 55.49 -40.48
C ILE A 846 -3.94 56.93 -39.98
N GLU A 847 -2.79 57.44 -39.54
CA GLU A 847 -2.67 58.83 -39.07
C GLU A 847 -1.88 59.66 -40.08
N ARG A 848 -2.54 60.62 -40.73
CA ARG A 848 -1.90 61.53 -41.69
C ARG A 848 -2.26 62.97 -41.34
N GLN A 849 -1.24 63.85 -41.28
CA GLN A 849 -1.41 65.28 -40.99
C GLN A 849 -2.21 65.57 -39.70
N GLY A 850 -2.03 64.73 -38.66
CA GLY A 850 -2.73 64.89 -37.38
C GLY A 850 -4.23 64.54 -37.40
N ARG A 851 -4.74 63.93 -38.48
CA ARG A 851 -6.11 63.40 -38.56
C ARG A 851 -6.10 61.87 -38.54
N LYS A 852 -6.89 61.30 -37.63
CA LYS A 852 -7.13 59.85 -37.50
C LYS A 852 -8.15 59.40 -38.57
N ASN A 853 -7.69 58.69 -39.58
CA ASN A 853 -8.55 58.13 -40.63
C ASN A 853 -8.81 56.65 -40.35
N VAL A 854 -10.00 56.33 -39.82
CA VAL A 854 -10.43 54.95 -39.56
C VAL A 854 -10.71 54.25 -40.89
N LEU A 855 -9.94 53.20 -41.18
CA LEU A 855 -10.07 52.40 -42.39
C LEU A 855 -11.20 51.37 -42.25
N MET A 856 -11.22 50.66 -41.11
CA MET A 856 -12.25 49.68 -40.82
C MET A 856 -12.32 49.33 -39.34
N VAL A 857 -13.49 48.84 -38.92
CA VAL A 857 -13.70 48.21 -37.62
C VAL A 857 -13.86 46.71 -37.84
N GLN A 858 -13.09 45.92 -37.10
CA GLN A 858 -13.05 44.47 -37.20
C GLN A 858 -13.48 43.83 -35.88
N GLY A 859 -14.10 42.66 -35.97
CA GLY A 859 -14.61 41.92 -34.82
C GLY A 859 -14.10 40.48 -34.79
N ARG A 860 -14.84 39.62 -34.10
CA ARG A 860 -14.57 38.17 -34.01
C ARG A 860 -14.21 37.55 -35.37
N GLY A 861 -13.14 36.75 -35.37
CA GLY A 861 -12.61 36.07 -36.55
C GLY A 861 -11.60 36.88 -37.36
N ALA A 862 -11.45 38.17 -37.09
CA ALA A 862 -10.46 38.99 -37.78
C ALA A 862 -9.03 38.55 -37.42
N VAL A 863 -8.22 38.32 -38.45
CA VAL A 863 -6.78 38.08 -38.34
C VAL A 863 -6.06 39.38 -38.68
N ILE A 864 -5.17 39.87 -37.84
CA ILE A 864 -4.49 41.15 -38.04
C ILE A 864 -3.01 40.96 -37.77
N GLY A 865 -2.18 41.66 -38.55
CA GLY A 865 -0.74 41.60 -38.40
C GLY A 865 -0.08 40.45 -39.19
N GLU A 866 -0.83 39.77 -40.04
CA GLU A 866 -0.30 38.76 -40.95
C GLU A 866 0.73 39.33 -41.94
N VAL A 867 0.69 40.63 -42.22
CA VAL A 867 1.63 41.30 -43.16
C VAL A 867 3.03 41.46 -42.53
N GLY A 868 3.08 41.80 -41.23
CA GLY A 868 4.35 41.94 -40.49
C GLY A 868 5.07 40.60 -40.27
N TYR A 869 4.29 39.53 -40.15
CA TYR A 869 4.77 38.15 -40.03
C TYR A 869 5.60 37.68 -41.25
N PHE A 870 5.41 38.27 -42.43
CA PHE A 870 6.21 37.99 -43.64
C PHE A 870 7.28 39.05 -43.92
N GLY A 871 7.67 39.84 -42.90
CA GLY A 871 8.75 40.82 -43.00
C GLY A 871 8.38 42.12 -43.75
N GLN A 872 7.09 42.37 -43.98
CA GLN A 872 6.63 43.64 -44.54
C GLN A 872 6.33 44.66 -43.42
N LYS A 873 6.46 45.95 -43.71
CA LYS A 873 6.13 47.01 -42.73
C LYS A 873 4.63 47.00 -42.40
N ARG A 874 4.30 47.23 -41.12
CA ARG A 874 2.90 47.40 -40.68
C ARG A 874 2.29 48.61 -41.40
N LEU A 875 1.13 48.41 -42.03
CA LEU A 875 0.50 49.40 -42.92
C LEU A 875 -0.50 50.34 -42.22
N ALA A 876 -0.90 50.03 -40.98
CA ALA A 876 -1.89 50.79 -40.23
C ALA A 876 -1.73 50.55 -38.72
N ASN A 877 -2.24 51.48 -37.92
CA ASN A 877 -2.37 51.34 -36.48
C ASN A 877 -3.62 50.53 -36.13
N VAL A 878 -3.56 49.80 -35.01
CA VAL A 878 -4.68 48.97 -34.53
C VAL A 878 -4.89 49.19 -33.05
N ASP A 879 -6.07 49.70 -32.69
CA ASP A 879 -6.49 49.90 -31.28
C ASP A 879 -7.69 49.01 -30.94
N THR A 880 -7.79 48.60 -29.69
CA THR A 880 -8.98 47.92 -29.15
C THR A 880 -10.09 48.93 -28.84
N LEU A 881 -11.29 48.77 -29.39
CA LEU A 881 -12.46 49.62 -29.06
C LEU A 881 -13.19 49.13 -27.80
N THR A 882 -13.25 47.82 -27.60
CA THR A 882 -13.80 47.19 -26.40
C THR A 882 -12.73 46.35 -25.73
N GLU A 883 -12.99 45.87 -24.51
CA GLU A 883 -12.22 44.74 -23.99
C GLU A 883 -12.26 43.61 -25.02
N THR A 884 -11.08 43.17 -25.46
CA THR A 884 -10.93 42.27 -26.60
C THR A 884 -10.08 41.07 -26.21
N ARG A 885 -10.59 39.87 -26.48
CA ARG A 885 -9.87 38.60 -26.31
C ARG A 885 -9.19 38.25 -27.63
N LEU A 886 -7.88 38.10 -27.60
CA LEU A 886 -7.03 37.92 -28.77
C LEU A 886 -6.20 36.65 -28.63
N LEU A 887 -6.06 35.88 -29.70
CA LEU A 887 -4.99 34.88 -29.82
C LEU A 887 -3.80 35.54 -30.49
N ARG A 888 -2.70 35.69 -29.75
CA ARG A 888 -1.42 36.14 -30.29
C ARG A 888 -0.59 34.93 -30.71
N PHE A 889 -0.04 34.97 -31.91
CA PHE A 889 0.75 33.89 -32.49
C PHE A 889 2.05 34.47 -33.04
N ASP A 890 3.19 34.02 -32.49
CA ASP A 890 4.53 34.48 -32.84
C ASP A 890 5.37 33.38 -33.53
N ASP A 891 6.57 33.73 -34.01
CA ASP A 891 7.49 32.82 -34.71
C ASP A 891 7.88 31.59 -33.88
N ALA A 892 8.01 31.76 -32.56
CA ALA A 892 8.37 30.67 -31.67
C ALA A 892 7.18 29.69 -31.48
N ASP A 893 5.95 30.21 -31.45
CA ASP A 893 4.74 29.39 -31.46
C ASP A 893 4.56 28.64 -32.79
N GLN A 894 4.96 29.23 -33.93
CA GLN A 894 5.02 28.55 -35.23
C GLN A 894 5.98 27.35 -35.22
N GLU A 895 7.25 27.57 -34.86
CA GLU A 895 8.25 26.51 -34.92
C GLU A 895 7.83 25.32 -34.03
N ARG A 896 7.21 25.63 -32.88
CA ARG A 896 6.65 24.64 -31.97
C ARG A 896 5.47 23.89 -32.57
N ILE A 897 4.47 24.57 -33.13
CA ILE A 897 3.28 23.88 -33.66
C ILE A 897 3.64 22.99 -34.86
N CYS A 898 4.61 23.40 -35.68
CA CYS A 898 5.17 22.57 -36.75
C CYS A 898 5.82 21.29 -36.20
N ARG A 899 6.58 21.37 -35.10
CA ARG A 899 7.24 20.21 -34.49
C ARG A 899 6.29 19.29 -33.75
N GLN A 900 5.33 19.84 -33.00
CA GLN A 900 4.47 19.06 -32.09
C GLN A 900 3.16 18.60 -32.75
N TYR A 901 2.56 19.43 -33.61
CA TYR A 901 1.25 19.19 -34.24
C TYR A 901 1.25 19.54 -35.74
N PRO A 902 2.06 18.86 -36.58
CA PRO A 902 2.27 19.23 -37.98
C PRO A 902 0.97 19.25 -38.80
N ARG A 903 -0.03 18.40 -38.47
CA ARG A 903 -1.35 18.40 -39.13
C ARG A 903 -2.15 19.67 -38.85
N ILE A 904 -2.13 20.15 -37.60
CA ILE A 904 -2.82 21.39 -37.21
C ILE A 904 -2.11 22.57 -37.87
N ALA A 905 -0.77 22.61 -37.78
CA ALA A 905 0.07 23.63 -38.41
C ALA A 905 -0.22 23.76 -39.90
N ALA A 906 -0.20 22.64 -40.65
CA ALA A 906 -0.46 22.63 -42.08
C ALA A 906 -1.83 23.25 -42.43
N ARG A 907 -2.88 22.93 -41.65
CA ARG A 907 -4.22 23.45 -41.90
C ARG A 907 -4.34 24.94 -41.57
N VAL A 908 -3.74 25.38 -40.47
CA VAL A 908 -3.72 26.79 -40.06
C VAL A 908 -2.96 27.64 -41.09
N PHE A 909 -1.78 27.20 -41.54
CA PHE A 909 -1.01 27.93 -42.55
C PHE A 909 -1.70 27.95 -43.91
N LEU A 910 -2.39 26.87 -44.29
CA LEU A 910 -3.25 26.87 -45.48
C LEU A 910 -4.34 27.95 -45.38
N ASN A 911 -5.03 28.02 -44.25
CA ASN A 911 -6.08 29.02 -44.02
C ASN A 911 -5.51 30.45 -43.98
N LEU A 912 -4.33 30.64 -43.38
CA LEU A 912 -3.64 31.93 -43.35
C LEU A 912 -3.27 32.41 -44.76
N ASN A 913 -2.74 31.52 -45.60
CA ASN A 913 -2.44 31.82 -47.01
C ASN A 913 -3.70 32.18 -47.79
N ARG A 914 -4.81 31.47 -47.56
CA ARG A 914 -6.10 31.77 -48.20
C ARG A 914 -6.62 33.16 -47.81
N LEU A 915 -6.55 33.51 -46.53
CA LEU A 915 -6.93 34.83 -46.03
C LEU A 915 -6.11 35.96 -46.67
N GLN A 916 -4.80 35.74 -46.85
CA GLN A 916 -3.96 36.72 -47.55
C GLN A 916 -4.30 36.87 -49.03
N ALA A 917 -4.55 35.74 -49.72
CA ALA A 917 -4.94 35.78 -51.13
C ALA A 917 -6.25 36.56 -51.33
N GLU A 918 -7.24 36.33 -50.46
CA GLU A 918 -8.52 37.06 -50.47
C GLU A 918 -8.34 38.57 -50.19
N ARG A 919 -7.48 38.94 -49.23
CA ARG A 919 -7.16 40.35 -48.96
C ARG A 919 -6.45 41.04 -50.12
N ARG A 920 -5.47 40.39 -50.75
CA ARG A 920 -4.76 40.96 -51.92
C ARG A 920 -5.69 41.13 -53.12
N ALA A 921 -6.58 40.16 -53.36
CA ALA A 921 -7.59 40.27 -54.41
C ALA A 921 -8.53 41.46 -54.15
N THR A 922 -8.95 41.65 -52.89
CA THR A 922 -9.84 42.76 -52.50
C THR A 922 -9.15 44.12 -52.60
N GLN A 923 -7.86 44.22 -52.25
CA GLN A 923 -7.07 45.44 -52.44
C GLN A 923 -6.84 45.77 -53.92
N SER A 924 -6.68 44.76 -54.77
CA SER A 924 -6.50 44.96 -56.22
C SER A 924 -7.75 45.55 -56.88
N HIS A 925 -8.94 45.21 -56.37
CA HIS A 925 -10.22 45.78 -56.81
C HIS A 925 -10.55 47.18 -56.27
N LEU A 926 -9.80 47.67 -55.27
CA LEU A 926 -9.96 49.02 -54.70
C LEU A 926 -8.98 50.04 -55.32
N VAL A 927 -8.02 49.57 -56.11
CA VAL A 927 -6.95 50.39 -56.72
C VAL A 927 -7.05 50.43 -58.26
N GLY A 928 -7.84 49.53 -58.87
CA GLY A 928 -8.30 49.65 -60.27
C GLY A 928 -9.68 50.26 -60.33
#